data_AF-A0A2G6GXI9-F1
#
_entry.id   AF-A0A2G6GXI9-F1
#
_cell.length_a   1.000
_cell.length_b   1.000
_cell.length_c   1.000
_cell.angle_alpha   90.00
_cell.angle_beta   90.00
_cell.angle_gamma   90.00
#
_symmetry.space_group_name_H-M   'P 1'
#
loop_
_entity.id
_entity.type
_entity.pdbx_description
1 polymer ?
#
loop_
_entity_poly.entity_id
_entity_poly.type
_entity_poly.pdbx_seq_one_letter_code
_entity_poly.pdbx_strand_id
1 'polypeptide(L)'
;MIRKLILAFLCLFLYGLSLPAQRIDSLELAGPLPDPLLCSDGSPIATQQEWSACREQVLESFRTQVYGKLDAEDIRVSYRLVYLNRDALRGRAVHKEIDVVLSGDGRQHSFRIMLLLPPDQEAPVPVFLGLNFYGNQSICEDPSVSLTKGWCHNDAEMGIRDNRATIASRGVRVHRWPVEMILERGYGLAAVHYGEIDPDFDDGFRNGLHGLMGKEGREADDGGAIAAWAWALSRVLDYLETDSEVDASRVAVIGHSRLGKTALWAGAQDERFALVISNNSGCGGAALSRREHGERVSVINKAFPHWFAENFRTYGDREEALPVDQHQLLALIAPRPLYIASAEEDDWADPYGEYLSLYHAGKVYALYGHAGLPSMACPAVDQPLWKGPMAYHLRSGKHDLTTYDWAQYLAFADLHLKGPGKAVEEDENPVSQEWLQGRLRKRGSRLMFTRENEAELKRQIKEGDPLVAPVYALLKQRADALLSRPPLKREMEGIRLLGVSREAISRLTSLAMVYRVERKAAYLTRLEKELNAVCRFSDWNPPHFLDVAEMATGVALALDWAGEWMSADVYRQSMDALVRLALKPGVASSKNNWWLKVDHNWNLVCNSGLSLAALLAFDEEPEICSRILHQAVEAIPNALKPYGPDGVYPEGASYWFYATTYLALGISAFETALNTDFQFLDRPGVSESAFFSEMLAGPSGDYFNFFDARVDRYHSIEHCGLLAWFAKRGVGALEPDSFARMPADQRLADPLSGDPRFLAFFLLNLSMLPEKGEFSLPDAWVGGGAEPLAVFREKDGDDDGFFLAAKGGSASDNHGNMDAGSFILELDGLRWVVDPGNQNYHGLEQVIGNELWNTSQGSVRWTLLTKGSHGHSTLQVNGEPHRVKGRSRLLGFDLRGPAPEVHFTLDEVLAPHLRQATRSFSRLSDRELLVRDRFSFSATAESLQWQLMTTAEVEVEEEGLVLKMEGKELLITPLLALPFRVEVEALSPPPLSYDKDIPGLKRLVLHFRRADFPGSEGEIVVSIKGRG
;
A
#
# COMPACT_ATOMS: atom_id res chain seq x y z
N MET A 1 16.49 41.58 -28.53
CA MET A 1 16.74 40.42 -29.41
C MET A 1 17.11 39.13 -28.67
N ILE A 2 17.40 39.14 -27.37
CA ILE A 2 17.80 37.93 -26.60
C ILE A 2 16.62 37.14 -26.00
N ARG A 3 15.40 37.69 -25.99
CA ARG A 3 14.18 36.99 -25.53
C ARG A 3 13.52 36.07 -26.56
N LYS A 4 14.03 35.98 -27.79
CA LYS A 4 13.49 35.10 -28.85
C LYS A 4 14.29 33.82 -29.11
N LEU A 5 15.47 33.65 -28.51
CA LEU A 5 16.24 32.39 -28.60
C LEU A 5 15.92 31.40 -27.47
N ILE A 6 15.47 31.89 -26.31
CA ILE A 6 15.16 31.02 -25.15
C ILE A 6 13.82 30.28 -25.33
N LEU A 7 12.92 30.80 -26.16
CA LEU A 7 11.62 30.16 -26.45
C LEU A 7 11.73 28.98 -27.44
N ALA A 8 12.88 28.78 -28.11
CA ALA A 8 13.09 27.67 -29.03
C ALA A 8 13.58 26.38 -28.32
N PHE A 9 14.14 26.50 -27.11
CA PHE A 9 14.64 25.34 -26.35
C PHE A 9 13.56 24.66 -25.49
N LEU A 10 12.49 25.36 -25.11
CA LEU A 10 11.36 24.75 -24.39
C LEU A 10 10.29 24.12 -25.30
N CYS A 11 10.27 24.44 -26.60
CA CYS A 11 9.24 23.94 -27.53
C CYS A 11 9.62 22.63 -28.25
N LEU A 12 10.86 22.15 -28.14
CA LEU A 12 11.28 20.86 -28.70
C LEU A 12 10.93 19.66 -27.80
N PHE A 13 10.50 19.89 -26.55
CA PHE A 13 10.02 18.84 -25.65
C PHE A 13 8.50 18.60 -25.71
N LEU A 14 7.73 19.46 -26.37
CA LEU A 14 6.25 19.43 -26.29
C LEU A 14 5.51 19.34 -27.63
N TYR A 15 6.20 19.28 -28.78
CA TYR A 15 5.58 18.92 -30.05
C TYR A 15 6.52 18.04 -30.88
N GLY A 16 6.68 16.78 -30.44
CA GLY A 16 6.92 15.71 -31.39
C GLY A 16 5.65 15.54 -32.21
N LEU A 17 5.65 16.03 -33.45
CA LEU A 17 4.76 15.49 -34.47
C LEU A 17 5.07 13.99 -34.54
N SER A 18 4.26 13.18 -33.87
CA SER A 18 4.28 11.72 -33.95
C SER A 18 3.86 11.30 -35.35
N LEU A 19 4.80 11.35 -36.28
CA LEU A 19 4.87 10.28 -37.27
C LEU A 19 5.23 9.01 -36.49
N PRO A 20 4.54 7.88 -36.70
CA PRO A 20 4.92 6.64 -36.05
C PRO A 20 6.34 6.29 -36.51
N ALA A 21 7.33 6.51 -35.65
CA ALA A 21 8.65 5.93 -35.83
C ALA A 21 8.45 4.42 -35.71
N GLN A 22 8.71 3.72 -36.81
CA GLN A 22 8.68 2.27 -36.82
C GLN A 22 9.89 1.80 -35.98
N ARG A 23 9.67 1.06 -34.90
CA ARG A 23 10.74 0.48 -34.07
C ARG A 23 11.67 -0.34 -34.97
N ILE A 24 12.95 0.04 -35.02
CA ILE A 24 13.96 -0.60 -35.86
C ILE A 24 14.76 -1.58 -35.00
N ASP A 25 14.27 -2.82 -34.87
CA ASP A 25 15.02 -3.91 -34.21
C ASP A 25 16.06 -4.55 -35.18
N SER A 26 16.74 -3.74 -35.99
CA SER A 26 17.84 -4.18 -36.85
C SER A 26 19.19 -3.90 -36.19
N LEU A 27 20.13 -4.83 -36.33
CA LEU A 27 21.53 -4.61 -35.97
C LEU A 27 22.21 -3.85 -37.11
N GLU A 28 22.05 -2.53 -37.11
CA GLU A 28 22.80 -1.61 -37.97
C GLU A 28 23.86 -0.90 -37.13
N LEU A 29 25.12 -1.00 -37.54
CA LEU A 29 26.26 -0.44 -36.82
C LEU A 29 27.13 0.37 -37.79
N ALA A 30 27.67 1.50 -37.30
CA ALA A 30 28.66 2.34 -37.99
C ALA A 30 29.98 1.59 -38.32
N GLY A 31 30.28 0.56 -37.53
CA GLY A 31 31.46 -0.30 -37.69
C GLY A 31 31.39 -1.56 -36.82
N PRO A 32 32.31 -2.52 -36.99
CA PRO A 32 32.33 -3.75 -36.19
C PRO A 32 32.54 -3.42 -34.72
N LEU A 33 31.82 -4.00 -33.76
CA LEU A 33 32.06 -3.78 -32.32
C LEU A 33 33.47 -4.26 -31.89
N PRO A 34 34.17 -3.60 -30.95
CA PRO A 34 35.41 -4.14 -30.41
C PRO A 34 35.11 -5.44 -29.68
N ASP A 35 35.94 -6.47 -29.86
CA ASP A 35 35.71 -7.75 -29.20
C ASP A 35 36.09 -7.64 -27.72
N PRO A 36 35.16 -7.86 -26.76
CA PRO A 36 35.49 -7.77 -25.34
C PRO A 36 36.45 -8.88 -24.86
N LEU A 37 36.76 -9.86 -25.72
CA LEU A 37 37.75 -10.92 -25.47
C LEU A 37 39.12 -10.66 -26.12
N LEU A 38 39.41 -9.40 -26.47
CA LEU A 38 40.74 -8.96 -26.90
C LEU A 38 41.27 -7.85 -25.97
N CYS A 39 42.55 -7.92 -25.62
CA CYS A 39 43.25 -6.83 -24.95
C CYS A 39 43.58 -5.70 -25.93
N SER A 40 44.00 -4.53 -25.43
CA SER A 40 44.29 -3.36 -26.28
C SER A 40 45.44 -3.58 -27.27
N ASP A 41 46.32 -4.54 -27.02
CA ASP A 41 47.40 -4.97 -27.93
C ASP A 41 46.97 -6.04 -28.96
N GLY A 42 45.70 -6.47 -28.93
CA GLY A 42 45.13 -7.48 -29.79
C GLY A 42 45.32 -8.93 -29.31
N SER A 43 45.91 -9.15 -28.13
CA SER A 43 46.02 -10.50 -27.55
C SER A 43 44.66 -11.06 -27.13
N PRO A 44 44.38 -12.37 -27.36
CA PRO A 44 43.11 -12.98 -27.01
C PRO A 44 42.98 -13.29 -25.51
N ILE A 45 41.76 -13.19 -25.00
CA ILE A 45 41.38 -13.48 -23.62
C ILE A 45 40.54 -14.76 -23.60
N ALA A 46 41.05 -15.83 -22.98
CA ALA A 46 40.38 -17.12 -22.87
C ALA A 46 40.08 -17.54 -21.43
N THR A 47 40.64 -16.84 -20.44
CA THR A 47 40.54 -17.16 -19.01
C THR A 47 40.19 -15.95 -18.15
N GLN A 48 39.68 -16.19 -16.94
CA GLN A 48 39.38 -15.14 -15.95
C GLN A 48 40.63 -14.33 -15.56
N GLN A 49 41.79 -14.99 -15.51
CA GLN A 49 43.06 -14.36 -15.15
C GLN A 49 43.53 -13.39 -16.24
N GLU A 50 43.41 -13.77 -17.51
CA GLU A 50 43.72 -12.90 -18.65
C GLU A 50 42.76 -11.71 -18.72
N TRP A 51 41.46 -11.93 -18.48
CA TRP A 51 40.50 -10.83 -18.39
C TRP A 51 40.86 -9.87 -17.28
N SER A 52 41.20 -10.37 -16.08
CA SER A 52 41.60 -9.54 -14.95
C SER A 52 42.81 -8.66 -15.27
N ALA A 53 43.77 -9.18 -16.04
CA ALA A 53 44.95 -8.42 -16.47
C ALA A 53 44.62 -7.33 -17.52
N CYS A 54 43.64 -7.58 -18.40
CA CYS A 54 43.27 -6.65 -19.47
C CYS A 54 42.12 -5.69 -19.09
N ARG A 55 41.37 -6.00 -18.02
CA ARG A 55 40.29 -5.18 -17.48
C ARG A 55 40.73 -3.73 -17.24
N GLU A 56 41.92 -3.54 -16.66
CA GLU A 56 42.46 -2.20 -16.38
C GLU A 56 42.73 -1.40 -17.65
N GLN A 57 43.13 -2.03 -18.75
CA GLN A 57 43.38 -1.34 -20.03
C GLN A 57 42.06 -0.83 -20.66
N VAL A 58 41.01 -1.65 -20.56
CA VAL A 58 39.65 -1.26 -20.99
C VAL A 58 39.12 -0.13 -20.11
N LEU A 59 39.29 -0.24 -18.79
CA LEU A 59 38.90 0.79 -17.83
C LEU A 59 39.64 2.11 -18.10
N GLU A 60 40.94 2.06 -18.36
CA GLU A 60 41.76 3.23 -18.70
C GLU A 60 41.36 3.87 -20.03
N SER A 61 40.89 3.07 -21.00
CA SER A 61 40.33 3.61 -22.24
C SER A 61 39.03 4.39 -21.97
N PHE A 62 38.16 3.93 -21.07
CA PHE A 62 36.99 4.70 -20.64
C PHE A 62 37.36 5.94 -19.83
N ARG A 63 38.37 5.85 -18.95
CA ARG A 63 38.90 7.01 -18.20
C ARG A 63 39.46 8.07 -19.13
N THR A 64 40.15 7.70 -20.21
CA THR A 64 40.79 8.68 -21.09
C THR A 64 39.89 9.20 -22.20
N GLN A 65 39.00 8.36 -22.74
CA GLN A 65 38.25 8.69 -23.96
C GLN A 65 36.78 9.06 -23.71
N VAL A 66 36.17 8.63 -22.61
CA VAL A 66 34.72 8.81 -22.38
C VAL A 66 34.45 9.61 -21.11
N TYR A 67 34.69 9.05 -19.92
CA TYR A 67 34.22 9.66 -18.66
C TYR A 67 35.23 10.64 -18.04
N GLY A 68 36.52 10.46 -18.32
CA GLY A 68 37.60 11.30 -17.81
C GLY A 68 38.21 10.79 -16.51
N LYS A 69 39.43 11.24 -16.22
CA LYS A 69 40.19 11.00 -14.98
C LYS A 69 39.88 12.07 -13.96
N LEU A 70 39.52 11.64 -12.75
CA LEU A 70 39.23 12.57 -11.66
C LEU A 70 40.41 12.59 -10.69
N ASP A 71 41.23 13.64 -10.76
CA ASP A 71 42.41 13.85 -9.90
C ASP A 71 42.01 14.30 -8.48
N ALA A 72 41.23 13.48 -7.78
CA ALA A 72 40.68 13.79 -6.47
C ALA A 72 41.54 13.26 -5.29
N GLU A 73 42.79 12.86 -5.53
CA GLU A 73 43.68 12.25 -4.52
C GLU A 73 43.98 13.20 -3.33
N ASP A 74 44.07 14.50 -3.61
CA ASP A 74 44.32 15.53 -2.60
C ASP A 74 43.06 16.00 -1.86
N ILE A 75 41.88 15.51 -2.25
CA ILE A 75 40.61 15.87 -1.61
C ILE A 75 40.45 15.07 -0.34
N ARG A 76 40.49 15.76 0.81
CA ARG A 76 40.21 15.14 2.11
C ARG A 76 38.72 14.98 2.30
N VAL A 77 38.30 13.77 2.65
CA VAL A 77 36.89 13.42 2.92
C VAL A 77 36.71 13.15 4.41
N SER A 78 35.65 13.70 4.99
CA SER A 78 35.23 13.42 6.36
C SER A 78 33.72 13.32 6.45
N TYR A 79 33.23 12.52 7.40
CA TYR A 79 31.81 12.23 7.57
C TYR A 79 31.31 12.80 8.88
N ARG A 80 30.12 13.39 8.84
CA ARG A 80 29.45 13.92 10.03
C ARG A 80 27.99 13.52 10.04
N LEU A 81 27.60 12.65 10.99
CA LEU A 81 26.21 12.40 11.30
C LEU A 81 25.58 13.69 11.84
N VAL A 82 24.58 14.22 11.13
CA VAL A 82 23.91 15.47 11.48
C VAL A 82 22.46 15.28 11.91
N TYR A 83 21.87 14.11 11.62
CA TYR A 83 20.53 13.75 12.06
C TYR A 83 20.43 12.24 12.26
N LEU A 84 19.71 11.81 13.30
CA LEU A 84 19.33 10.42 13.56
C LEU A 84 17.93 10.41 14.17
N ASN A 85 17.02 9.69 13.53
CA ASN A 85 15.71 9.36 14.05
C ASN A 85 15.48 7.85 13.89
N ARG A 86 15.38 7.12 14.98
CA ARG A 86 15.15 5.66 14.94
C ARG A 86 13.69 5.29 14.65
N ASP A 87 12.77 6.25 14.76
CA ASP A 87 11.34 6.07 14.59
C ASP A 87 10.80 6.89 13.39
N ALA A 88 11.61 7.01 12.34
CA ALA A 88 11.25 7.72 11.11
C ALA A 88 10.20 6.94 10.31
N LEU A 89 9.53 7.62 9.36
CA LEU A 89 8.46 7.00 8.56
C LEU A 89 7.37 6.30 9.39
N ARG A 90 7.01 6.90 10.54
CA ARG A 90 6.03 6.36 11.50
C ARG A 90 6.48 5.03 12.14
N GLY A 91 7.76 4.92 12.49
CA GLY A 91 8.36 3.71 13.09
C GLY A 91 8.82 2.67 12.07
N ARG A 92 8.66 2.92 10.77
CA ARG A 92 9.04 2.00 9.69
C ARG A 92 10.48 2.19 9.19
N ALA A 93 11.24 3.14 9.75
CA ALA A 93 12.63 3.30 9.40
C ALA A 93 13.47 3.95 10.50
N VAL A 94 14.74 3.57 10.54
CA VAL A 94 15.81 4.42 11.07
C VAL A 94 16.25 5.38 9.97
N HIS A 95 16.12 6.68 10.19
CA HIS A 95 16.59 7.75 9.29
C HIS A 95 17.85 8.40 9.84
N LYS A 96 18.93 8.39 9.05
CA LYS A 96 20.17 9.12 9.31
C LYS A 96 20.41 10.13 8.19
N GLU A 97 20.85 11.34 8.55
CA GLU A 97 21.48 12.25 7.60
C GLU A 97 22.96 12.43 7.92
N ILE A 98 23.80 12.27 6.90
CA ILE A 98 25.26 12.36 7.03
C ILE A 98 25.78 13.37 6.02
N ASP A 99 26.47 14.40 6.50
CA ASP A 99 27.24 15.30 5.65
C ASP A 99 28.56 14.62 5.28
N VAL A 100 28.81 14.49 3.97
CA VAL A 100 30.13 14.17 3.43
C VAL A 100 30.84 15.50 3.14
N VAL A 101 31.84 15.83 3.94
CA VAL A 101 32.59 17.08 3.85
C VAL A 101 33.88 16.84 3.08
N LEU A 102 34.01 17.54 1.96
CA LEU A 102 35.15 17.53 1.06
C LEU A 102 36.00 18.78 1.34
N SER A 103 37.31 18.62 1.45
CA SER A 103 38.25 19.72 1.65
C SER A 103 39.44 19.61 0.69
N GLY A 104 39.66 20.64 -0.12
CA GLY A 104 40.72 20.74 -1.13
C GLY A 104 40.99 22.20 -1.48
N ASP A 105 42.24 22.52 -1.83
CA ASP A 105 42.67 23.88 -2.21
C ASP A 105 42.22 25.00 -1.23
N GLY A 106 42.28 24.72 0.08
CA GLY A 106 41.86 25.66 1.13
C GLY A 106 40.36 25.97 1.17
N ARG A 107 39.54 25.26 0.39
CA ARG A 107 38.08 25.38 0.32
C ARG A 107 37.40 24.13 0.90
N GLN A 108 36.12 24.26 1.21
CA GLN A 108 35.28 23.15 1.63
C GLN A 108 33.98 23.13 0.85
N HIS A 109 33.52 21.91 0.56
CA HIS A 109 32.23 21.64 -0.06
C HIS A 109 31.60 20.41 0.62
N SER A 110 30.28 20.28 0.58
CA SER A 110 29.62 19.13 1.21
C SER A 110 28.35 18.73 0.49
N PHE A 111 28.07 17.43 0.49
CA PHE A 111 26.81 16.85 0.06
C PHE A 111 26.25 15.93 1.14
N ARG A 112 24.94 15.66 1.09
CA ARG A 112 24.24 14.94 2.16
C ARG A 112 23.72 13.58 1.72
N ILE A 113 24.08 12.56 2.49
CA ILE A 113 23.48 11.22 2.44
C ILE A 113 22.21 11.25 3.29
N MET A 114 21.08 10.86 2.70
CA MET A 114 19.92 10.35 3.42
C MET A 114 20.04 8.83 3.45
N LEU A 115 20.17 8.25 4.65
CA LEU A 115 20.22 6.80 4.85
C LEU A 115 18.97 6.37 5.62
N LEU A 116 18.13 5.56 4.97
CA LEU A 116 16.93 4.95 5.55
C LEU A 116 17.17 3.46 5.70
N LEU A 117 16.93 2.92 6.89
CA LEU A 117 17.17 1.53 7.22
C LEU A 117 15.88 0.93 7.83
N PRO A 118 15.55 -0.35 7.57
CA PRO A 118 14.46 -1.03 8.27
C PRO A 118 14.58 -0.89 9.81
N PRO A 119 13.47 -0.86 10.57
CA PRO A 119 13.50 -0.76 12.02
C PRO A 119 13.92 -2.11 12.65
N ASP A 120 14.29 -2.10 13.93
CA ASP A 120 14.51 -3.29 14.76
C ASP A 120 15.42 -4.38 14.16
N GLN A 121 16.56 -3.94 13.61
CA GLN A 121 17.50 -4.85 12.95
C GLN A 121 18.29 -5.70 13.94
N GLU A 122 18.17 -7.03 13.83
CA GLU A 122 19.04 -7.97 14.54
C GLU A 122 20.43 -8.12 13.89
N ALA A 123 20.58 -7.72 12.62
CA ALA A 123 21.81 -7.81 11.84
C ALA A 123 21.92 -6.68 10.79
N PRO A 124 23.15 -6.34 10.33
CA PRO A 124 23.34 -5.32 9.30
C PRO A 124 22.62 -5.67 7.98
N VAL A 125 22.01 -4.67 7.34
CA VAL A 125 21.15 -4.88 6.15
C VAL A 125 21.85 -4.53 4.84
N PRO A 126 21.53 -5.22 3.72
CA PRO A 126 21.94 -4.79 2.39
C PRO A 126 21.31 -3.44 2.03
N VAL A 127 21.96 -2.63 1.18
CA VAL A 127 21.53 -1.26 0.88
C VAL A 127 21.50 -0.99 -0.62
N PHE A 128 20.45 -0.31 -1.10
CA PHE A 128 20.46 0.36 -2.40
C PHE A 128 21.03 1.77 -2.24
N LEU A 129 22.05 2.10 -3.02
CA LEU A 129 22.65 3.41 -3.11
C LEU A 129 22.36 4.04 -4.48
N GLY A 130 21.83 5.26 -4.50
CA GLY A 130 21.68 5.99 -5.76
C GLY A 130 21.60 7.50 -5.63
N LEU A 131 21.65 8.17 -6.78
CA LEU A 131 21.56 9.63 -6.88
C LEU A 131 20.17 10.06 -7.33
N ASN A 132 19.69 11.21 -6.84
CA ASN A 132 18.40 11.80 -7.24
C ASN A 132 18.54 13.23 -7.76
N PHE A 133 17.53 13.69 -8.53
CA PHE A 133 17.59 14.90 -9.35
C PHE A 133 17.23 16.21 -8.64
N TYR A 134 16.42 16.20 -7.59
CA TYR A 134 15.82 17.43 -7.03
C TYR A 134 15.93 17.54 -5.51
N GLY A 135 16.82 16.76 -4.89
CA GLY A 135 17.00 16.74 -3.44
C GLY A 135 16.40 15.50 -2.79
N ASN A 136 16.98 15.06 -1.66
CA ASN A 136 16.48 13.90 -0.92
C ASN A 136 15.02 14.09 -0.48
N GLN A 137 14.60 15.33 -0.18
CA GLN A 137 13.20 15.63 0.14
C GLN A 137 12.24 15.35 -1.02
N SER A 138 12.70 15.39 -2.29
CA SER A 138 11.83 15.16 -3.43
C SER A 138 11.41 13.71 -3.58
N ILE A 139 12.16 12.78 -2.99
CA ILE A 139 11.95 11.34 -3.09
C ILE A 139 11.39 10.72 -1.81
N CYS A 140 11.17 11.52 -0.77
CA CYS A 140 10.67 11.07 0.53
C CYS A 140 9.72 12.12 1.12
N GLU A 141 8.52 11.69 1.51
CA GLU A 141 7.49 12.60 2.06
C GLU A 141 7.75 12.98 3.53
N ASP A 142 8.63 12.26 4.22
CA ASP A 142 8.93 12.47 5.64
C ASP A 142 9.43 13.91 5.86
N PRO A 143 8.75 14.73 6.69
CA PRO A 143 9.11 16.13 6.91
C PRO A 143 10.49 16.32 7.55
N SER A 144 11.03 15.28 8.19
CA SER A 144 12.36 15.32 8.80
C SER A 144 13.51 15.31 7.80
N VAL A 145 13.26 14.91 6.53
CA VAL A 145 14.28 14.99 5.48
C VAL A 145 14.59 16.44 5.16
N SER A 146 15.88 16.79 5.19
CA SER A 146 16.35 18.15 4.95
C SER A 146 16.10 18.58 3.50
N LEU A 147 15.74 19.85 3.34
CA LEU A 147 15.73 20.49 2.03
C LEU A 147 17.17 20.64 1.52
N THR A 148 17.41 20.17 0.29
CA THR A 148 18.69 20.40 -0.39
C THR A 148 19.01 21.88 -0.50
N LYS A 149 20.29 22.21 -0.30
CA LYS A 149 20.84 23.55 -0.59
C LYS A 149 21.56 23.58 -1.94
N GLY A 150 21.72 22.41 -2.56
CA GLY A 150 22.31 22.25 -3.88
C GLY A 150 21.50 22.94 -4.98
N TRP A 151 22.13 23.08 -6.14
CA TRP A 151 21.47 23.62 -7.31
C TRP A 151 20.46 22.60 -7.86
N CYS A 152 19.26 23.06 -8.20
CA CYS A 152 18.24 22.25 -8.85
C CYS A 152 17.81 22.89 -10.18
N HIS A 153 17.43 22.08 -11.17
CA HIS A 153 16.79 22.61 -12.38
C HIS A 153 15.43 23.22 -12.03
N ASN A 154 15.15 24.43 -12.55
CA ASN A 154 13.86 25.08 -12.31
C ASN A 154 12.70 24.28 -12.91
N ASP A 155 11.70 24.02 -12.09
CA ASP A 155 10.47 23.34 -12.42
C ASP A 155 9.36 23.86 -11.50
N ALA A 156 8.44 24.65 -12.07
CA ALA A 156 7.41 25.32 -11.30
C ALA A 156 6.38 24.34 -10.73
N GLU A 157 6.12 23.22 -11.40
CA GLU A 157 5.17 22.19 -10.97
C GLU A 157 5.74 21.39 -9.80
N MET A 158 7.05 21.17 -9.79
CA MET A 158 7.77 20.52 -8.67
C MET A 158 8.17 21.49 -7.54
N GLY A 159 7.71 22.74 -7.58
CA GLY A 159 8.03 23.71 -6.54
C GLY A 159 9.52 24.13 -6.50
N ILE A 160 10.27 23.98 -7.59
CA ILE A 160 11.66 24.44 -7.70
C ILE A 160 11.69 25.84 -8.32
N ARG A 161 12.26 26.81 -7.60
CA ARG A 161 12.33 28.22 -8.03
C ARG A 161 13.73 28.77 -7.82
N ASP A 162 14.19 29.62 -8.73
CA ASP A 162 15.52 30.24 -8.69
C ASP A 162 16.67 29.23 -8.46
N ASN A 163 16.52 28.05 -9.07
CA ASN A 163 17.42 26.91 -8.95
C ASN A 163 17.60 26.39 -7.52
N ARG A 164 16.56 26.52 -6.71
CA ARG A 164 16.50 26.09 -5.31
C ARG A 164 15.24 25.29 -5.04
N ALA A 165 15.40 24.22 -4.27
CA ALA A 165 14.29 23.48 -3.73
C ALA A 165 13.50 24.34 -2.73
N THR A 166 12.18 24.14 -2.72
CA THR A 166 11.29 24.70 -1.69
C THR A 166 10.56 23.58 -0.98
N ILE A 167 9.82 23.90 0.09
CA ILE A 167 8.99 22.92 0.81
C ILE A 167 8.01 22.21 -0.15
N ALA A 168 7.50 22.90 -1.18
CA ALA A 168 6.61 22.33 -2.17
C ALA A 168 7.26 21.23 -3.04
N SER A 169 8.58 21.09 -3.02
CA SER A 169 9.28 20.01 -3.71
C SER A 169 9.32 18.70 -2.94
N ARG A 170 8.81 18.65 -1.71
CA ARG A 170 8.81 17.43 -0.90
C ARG A 170 7.87 16.38 -1.50
N GLY A 171 8.31 15.13 -1.58
CA GLY A 171 7.49 14.00 -2.04
C GLY A 171 7.13 13.97 -3.53
N VAL A 172 7.43 15.02 -4.31
CA VAL A 172 6.97 15.14 -5.72
C VAL A 172 7.49 14.04 -6.66
N ARG A 173 8.49 13.25 -6.25
CA ARG A 173 9.09 12.14 -7.02
C ARG A 173 9.14 10.81 -6.26
N VAL A 174 8.28 10.61 -5.27
CA VAL A 174 8.17 9.34 -4.54
C VAL A 174 7.85 8.15 -5.45
N HIS A 175 7.13 8.38 -6.55
CA HIS A 175 6.85 7.33 -7.55
C HIS A 175 8.11 6.71 -8.18
N ARG A 176 9.24 7.44 -8.18
CA ARG A 176 10.53 6.92 -8.68
C ARG A 176 11.39 6.24 -7.63
N TRP A 177 11.03 6.37 -6.36
CA TRP A 177 11.77 5.85 -5.21
C TRP A 177 10.75 5.34 -4.20
N PRO A 178 10.22 4.12 -4.37
CA PRO A 178 9.24 3.55 -3.46
C PRO A 178 9.94 3.12 -2.17
N VAL A 179 10.27 4.10 -1.32
CA VAL A 179 11.06 3.94 -0.08
C VAL A 179 10.50 2.82 0.79
N GLU A 180 9.18 2.81 0.99
CA GLU A 180 8.49 1.82 1.81
C GLU A 180 8.69 0.40 1.27
N MET A 181 8.51 0.21 -0.05
CA MET A 181 8.74 -1.07 -0.71
C MET A 181 10.17 -1.58 -0.52
N ILE A 182 11.18 -0.71 -0.59
CA ILE A 182 12.59 -1.08 -0.42
C ILE A 182 12.84 -1.55 1.03
N LEU A 183 12.34 -0.79 2.01
CA LEU A 183 12.51 -1.07 3.43
C LEU A 183 11.76 -2.34 3.87
N GLU A 184 10.50 -2.50 3.45
CA GLU A 184 9.68 -3.69 3.72
C GLU A 184 10.30 -4.96 3.13
N ARG A 185 11.01 -4.83 2.00
CA ARG A 185 11.79 -5.92 1.42
C ARG A 185 13.09 -6.20 2.18
N GLY A 186 13.39 -5.49 3.27
CA GLY A 186 14.56 -5.71 4.12
C GLY A 186 15.85 -5.11 3.57
N TYR A 187 15.77 -4.11 2.68
CA TYR A 187 16.93 -3.34 2.21
C TYR A 187 16.91 -1.94 2.81
N GLY A 188 18.07 -1.39 3.11
CA GLY A 188 18.21 0.05 3.32
C GLY A 188 18.25 0.82 2.00
N LEU A 189 18.02 2.13 2.07
CA LEU A 189 18.15 3.08 0.98
C LEU A 189 19.10 4.22 1.38
N ALA A 190 20.21 4.35 0.66
CA ALA A 190 21.08 5.50 0.69
C ALA A 190 20.83 6.37 -0.55
N ALA A 191 20.49 7.63 -0.37
CA ALA A 191 20.25 8.56 -1.46
C ALA A 191 21.00 9.89 -1.28
N VAL A 192 21.51 10.42 -2.39
CA VAL A 192 22.21 11.71 -2.44
C VAL A 192 21.69 12.55 -3.59
N HIS A 193 21.56 13.85 -3.38
CA HIS A 193 21.27 14.77 -4.47
C HIS A 193 22.51 15.06 -5.30
N TYR A 194 22.48 14.72 -6.58
CA TYR A 194 23.65 14.87 -7.45
C TYR A 194 24.14 16.32 -7.61
N GLY A 195 23.23 17.30 -7.55
CA GLY A 195 23.54 18.73 -7.62
C GLY A 195 24.22 19.28 -6.37
N GLU A 196 24.26 18.54 -5.26
CA GLU A 196 25.13 18.84 -4.12
C GLU A 196 26.55 18.31 -4.31
N ILE A 197 26.81 17.35 -5.21
CA ILE A 197 28.16 16.86 -5.49
C ILE A 197 28.84 17.80 -6.48
N ASP A 198 28.22 17.94 -7.65
CA ASP A 198 28.59 18.88 -8.69
C ASP A 198 27.31 19.29 -9.43
N PRO A 199 27.05 20.59 -9.59
CA PRO A 199 25.81 21.06 -10.18
C PRO A 199 25.75 20.78 -11.68
N ASP A 200 24.54 20.57 -12.21
CA ASP A 200 24.35 20.15 -13.59
C ASP A 200 24.22 21.31 -14.58
N PHE A 201 25.22 22.17 -14.57
CA PHE A 201 25.36 23.22 -15.57
C PHE A 201 26.84 23.49 -15.83
N ASP A 202 27.14 23.91 -17.05
CA ASP A 202 28.50 24.29 -17.41
C ASP A 202 28.82 25.70 -16.88
N ASP A 203 29.66 25.74 -15.86
CA ASP A 203 30.25 26.97 -15.33
C ASP A 203 31.77 27.01 -15.46
N GLY A 204 32.35 26.09 -16.24
CA GLY A 204 33.79 25.86 -16.27
C GLY A 204 34.34 25.20 -15.00
N PHE A 205 33.54 24.37 -14.32
CA PHE A 205 33.91 23.59 -13.14
C PHE A 205 34.36 24.42 -11.94
N ARG A 206 33.64 25.53 -11.69
CA ARG A 206 33.96 26.48 -10.60
C ARG A 206 33.25 26.16 -9.28
N ASN A 207 32.29 25.24 -9.28
CA ASN A 207 31.53 24.82 -8.11
C ASN A 207 31.77 23.33 -7.80
N GLY A 208 31.16 22.85 -6.72
CA GLY A 208 31.13 21.43 -6.36
C GLY A 208 32.50 20.83 -6.04
N LEU A 209 32.65 19.53 -6.30
CA LEU A 209 33.90 18.80 -6.10
C LEU A 209 35.02 19.33 -7.02
N HIS A 210 34.72 19.63 -8.28
CA HIS A 210 35.76 20.12 -9.19
C HIS A 210 36.32 21.48 -8.75
N GLY A 211 35.49 22.36 -8.17
CA GLY A 211 35.92 23.65 -7.62
C GLY A 211 36.88 23.55 -6.42
N LEU A 212 37.10 22.34 -5.87
CA LEU A 212 38.07 22.05 -4.80
C LEU A 212 39.43 21.55 -5.32
N MET A 213 39.56 21.20 -6.60
CA MET A 213 40.77 20.59 -7.16
C MET A 213 41.88 21.62 -7.44
N GLY A 214 41.60 22.93 -7.41
CA GLY A 214 42.61 23.98 -7.55
C GLY A 214 43.29 24.06 -8.92
N LYS A 215 42.78 23.36 -9.94
CA LYS A 215 43.32 23.32 -11.31
C LYS A 215 42.75 24.45 -12.17
N GLU A 216 43.61 25.19 -12.88
CA GLU A 216 43.19 26.16 -13.90
C GLU A 216 43.05 25.45 -15.27
N GLY A 217 41.85 25.42 -15.83
CA GLY A 217 41.56 24.77 -17.11
C GLY A 217 41.33 23.25 -16.98
N ARG A 218 41.05 22.59 -18.10
CA ARG A 218 40.89 21.14 -18.19
C ARG A 218 41.78 20.56 -19.29
N GLU A 219 42.45 19.46 -18.96
CA GLU A 219 43.07 18.60 -19.95
C GLU A 219 42.00 17.78 -20.68
N ALA A 220 42.33 17.26 -21.86
CA ALA A 220 41.34 16.61 -22.72
C ALA A 220 40.76 15.31 -22.12
N ASP A 221 41.50 14.65 -21.24
CA ASP A 221 41.09 13.46 -20.50
C ASP A 221 40.62 13.75 -19.06
N ASP A 222 40.43 15.01 -18.65
CA ASP A 222 39.90 15.34 -17.33
C ASP A 222 38.43 14.86 -17.16
N GLY A 223 38.13 14.33 -15.97
CA GLY A 223 36.82 13.89 -15.49
C GLY A 223 35.75 14.97 -15.65
N GLY A 224 34.57 14.59 -16.17
CA GLY A 224 33.39 15.46 -16.20
C GLY A 224 32.48 15.24 -14.99
N ALA A 225 31.28 15.84 -15.04
CA ALA A 225 30.29 15.72 -13.96
C ALA A 225 29.90 14.27 -13.66
N ILE A 226 29.79 13.39 -14.66
CA ILE A 226 29.49 11.96 -14.46
C ILE A 226 30.62 11.26 -13.67
N ALA A 227 31.89 11.61 -13.93
CA ALA A 227 33.02 11.05 -13.19
C ALA A 227 33.02 11.52 -11.72
N ALA A 228 32.70 12.80 -11.46
CA ALA A 228 32.55 13.31 -10.10
C ALA A 228 31.39 12.66 -9.33
N TRP A 229 30.23 12.52 -9.97
CA TRP A 229 29.08 11.85 -9.36
C TRP A 229 29.38 10.37 -9.07
N ALA A 230 30.08 9.67 -9.97
CA ALA A 230 30.50 8.28 -9.76
C ALA A 230 31.54 8.16 -8.63
N TRP A 231 32.51 9.07 -8.57
CA TRP A 231 33.47 9.12 -7.47
C TRP A 231 32.78 9.36 -6.12
N ALA A 232 31.79 10.25 -6.07
CA ALA A 232 31.04 10.52 -4.85
C ALA A 232 30.26 9.30 -4.37
N LEU A 233 29.68 8.48 -5.27
CA LEU A 233 29.06 7.21 -4.90
C LEU A 233 30.05 6.28 -4.17
N SER A 234 31.31 6.19 -4.63
CA SER A 234 32.35 5.45 -3.91
C SER A 234 32.68 6.05 -2.54
N ARG A 235 32.64 7.38 -2.39
CA ARG A 235 32.82 8.03 -1.07
C ARG A 235 31.64 7.80 -0.14
N VAL A 236 30.43 7.62 -0.66
CA VAL A 236 29.28 7.19 0.16
C VAL A 236 29.46 5.74 0.60
N LEU A 237 29.95 4.85 -0.29
CA LEU A 237 30.25 3.47 0.06
C LEU A 237 31.31 3.38 1.17
N ASP A 238 32.35 4.21 1.13
CA ASP A 238 33.34 4.33 2.22
C ASP A 238 32.69 4.65 3.58
N TYR A 239 31.65 5.50 3.60
CA TYR A 239 30.87 5.74 4.83
C TYR A 239 30.07 4.51 5.25
N LEU A 240 29.38 3.86 4.30
CA LEU A 240 28.56 2.69 4.59
C LEU A 240 29.38 1.53 5.19
N GLU A 241 30.65 1.38 4.82
CA GLU A 241 31.59 0.43 5.44
C GLU A 241 31.85 0.71 6.94
N THR A 242 31.60 1.94 7.39
CA THR A 242 31.79 2.33 8.80
C THR A 242 30.50 2.27 9.63
N ASP A 243 29.33 2.19 8.98
CA ASP A 243 28.04 2.13 9.66
C ASP A 243 27.70 0.69 10.02
N SER A 244 27.73 0.35 11.32
CA SER A 244 27.52 -1.03 11.79
C SER A 244 26.12 -1.59 11.55
N GLU A 245 25.14 -0.77 11.16
CA GLU A 245 23.79 -1.20 10.80
C GLU A 245 23.68 -1.54 9.29
N VAL A 246 24.73 -1.32 8.51
CA VAL A 246 24.77 -1.58 7.07
C VAL A 246 25.70 -2.75 6.76
N ASP A 247 25.22 -3.69 5.95
CA ASP A 247 26.08 -4.69 5.33
C ASP A 247 26.69 -4.12 4.05
N ALA A 248 27.85 -3.47 4.20
CA ALA A 248 28.55 -2.81 3.10
C ALA A 248 29.06 -3.79 2.03
N SER A 249 29.12 -5.10 2.31
CA SER A 249 29.45 -6.11 1.30
C SER A 249 28.29 -6.39 0.33
N ARG A 250 27.11 -5.84 0.62
CA ARG A 250 25.86 -6.06 -0.12
C ARG A 250 25.18 -4.74 -0.50
N VAL A 251 25.95 -3.85 -1.12
CA VAL A 251 25.44 -2.56 -1.62
C VAL A 251 25.17 -2.63 -3.13
N ALA A 252 23.93 -2.37 -3.52
CA ALA A 252 23.53 -2.21 -4.91
C ALA A 252 23.62 -0.73 -5.32
N VAL A 253 24.32 -0.41 -6.41
CA VAL A 253 24.33 0.95 -6.97
C VAL A 253 23.32 1.06 -8.12
N ILE A 254 22.47 2.09 -8.08
CA ILE A 254 21.39 2.30 -9.04
C ILE A 254 21.34 3.75 -9.55
N GLY A 255 20.97 3.91 -10.82
CA GLY A 255 20.62 5.23 -11.34
C GLY A 255 19.73 5.20 -12.59
N HIS A 256 19.12 6.35 -12.86
CA HIS A 256 18.20 6.57 -13.98
C HIS A 256 18.71 7.67 -14.91
N SER A 257 18.60 7.49 -16.23
CA SER A 257 19.04 8.47 -17.23
C SER A 257 20.54 8.78 -17.09
N ARG A 258 20.95 10.06 -17.00
CA ARG A 258 22.34 10.46 -16.71
C ARG A 258 22.92 9.83 -15.43
N LEU A 259 22.06 9.54 -14.44
CA LEU A 259 22.47 8.89 -13.21
C LEU A 259 22.64 7.36 -13.41
N GLY A 260 22.00 6.77 -14.43
CA GLY A 260 22.26 5.40 -14.87
C GLY A 260 23.65 5.26 -15.51
N LYS A 261 24.04 6.23 -16.36
CA LYS A 261 25.42 6.37 -16.86
C LYS A 261 26.43 6.43 -15.70
N THR A 262 26.08 7.20 -14.67
CA THR A 262 26.86 7.36 -13.44
C THR A 262 26.98 6.06 -12.65
N ALA A 263 25.88 5.32 -12.45
CA ALA A 263 25.86 4.05 -11.73
C ALA A 263 26.71 2.98 -12.44
N LEU A 264 26.63 2.89 -13.76
CA LEU A 264 27.49 2.02 -14.57
C LEU A 264 28.97 2.39 -14.41
N TRP A 265 29.29 3.69 -14.46
CA TRP A 265 30.68 4.14 -14.30
C TRP A 265 31.23 3.92 -12.89
N ALA A 266 30.41 4.16 -11.86
CA ALA A 266 30.76 3.85 -10.47
C ALA A 266 30.98 2.34 -10.29
N GLY A 267 30.07 1.51 -10.79
CA GLY A 267 30.20 0.06 -10.75
C GLY A 267 31.41 -0.47 -11.51
N ALA A 268 31.78 0.13 -12.65
CA ALA A 268 32.97 -0.24 -13.41
C ALA A 268 34.27 0.15 -12.69
N GLN A 269 34.31 1.28 -11.98
CA GLN A 269 35.52 1.73 -11.28
C GLN A 269 35.70 1.10 -9.91
N ASP A 270 34.62 0.87 -9.17
CA ASP A 270 34.63 0.39 -7.79
C ASP A 270 34.02 -1.01 -7.72
N GLU A 271 34.89 -2.00 -7.53
CA GLU A 271 34.49 -3.41 -7.49
C GLU A 271 33.71 -3.81 -6.23
N ARG A 272 33.63 -2.93 -5.22
CA ARG A 272 32.91 -3.20 -3.97
C ARG A 272 31.39 -3.15 -4.10
N PHE A 273 30.85 -2.47 -5.12
CA PHE A 273 29.41 -2.51 -5.38
C PHE A 273 28.98 -3.93 -5.77
N ALA A 274 28.13 -4.56 -4.97
CA ALA A 274 27.76 -5.95 -5.13
C ALA A 274 26.76 -6.19 -6.29
N LEU A 275 26.00 -5.17 -6.66
CA LEU A 275 25.04 -5.18 -7.77
C LEU A 275 25.04 -3.80 -8.45
N VAL A 276 24.98 -3.77 -9.79
CA VAL A 276 24.92 -2.52 -10.57
C VAL A 276 23.64 -2.48 -11.39
N ILE A 277 22.89 -1.38 -11.29
CA ILE A 277 21.60 -1.20 -11.97
C ILE A 277 21.60 0.10 -12.78
N SER A 278 21.23 -0.02 -14.05
CA SER A 278 21.07 1.12 -14.96
C SER A 278 19.67 1.13 -15.56
N ASN A 279 18.96 2.24 -15.43
CA ASN A 279 17.63 2.44 -16.01
C ASN A 279 17.63 3.57 -17.05
N ASN A 280 17.23 3.27 -18.29
CA ASN A 280 17.05 4.20 -19.41
C ASN A 280 18.27 5.13 -19.59
N SER A 281 19.45 4.56 -19.62
CA SER A 281 20.70 5.31 -19.56
C SER A 281 21.20 5.83 -20.90
N GLY A 282 20.84 5.20 -22.01
CA GLY A 282 21.13 5.66 -23.36
C GLY A 282 22.61 5.87 -23.69
N CYS A 283 22.91 6.87 -24.52
CA CYS A 283 24.23 7.15 -25.09
C CYS A 283 25.28 7.47 -24.02
N GLY A 284 26.45 6.83 -24.06
CA GLY A 284 27.44 6.96 -22.98
C GLY A 284 26.94 6.40 -21.64
N GLY A 285 25.92 5.54 -21.70
CA GLY A 285 25.46 4.66 -20.63
C GLY A 285 25.45 3.23 -21.16
N ALA A 286 24.29 2.57 -21.21
CA ALA A 286 24.19 1.20 -21.71
C ALA A 286 24.04 1.09 -23.23
N ALA A 287 23.63 2.13 -23.97
CA ALA A 287 23.38 1.98 -25.41
C ALA A 287 24.68 1.97 -26.23
N LEU A 288 24.82 1.02 -27.16
CA LEU A 288 25.96 0.92 -28.08
C LEU A 288 26.16 2.25 -28.82
N SER A 289 27.33 2.87 -28.65
CA SER A 289 27.68 4.11 -29.34
C SER A 289 27.73 3.92 -30.85
N ARG A 290 28.20 2.75 -31.33
CA ARG A 290 28.27 2.44 -32.77
C ARG A 290 26.93 2.14 -33.43
N ARG A 291 25.81 2.07 -32.70
CA ARG A 291 24.47 1.88 -33.30
C ARG A 291 23.91 3.18 -33.89
N GLU A 292 24.44 4.34 -33.50
CA GLU A 292 24.07 5.67 -34.04
C GLU A 292 22.55 5.96 -34.03
N HIS A 293 21.83 5.49 -33.02
CA HIS A 293 20.38 5.61 -32.91
C HIS A 293 19.97 6.31 -31.62
N GLY A 294 18.83 7.01 -31.64
CA GLY A 294 18.38 7.81 -30.51
C GLY A 294 19.35 8.96 -30.20
N GLU A 295 19.76 9.07 -28.93
CA GLU A 295 20.81 9.98 -28.49
C GLU A 295 22.18 9.54 -29.06
N ARG A 296 22.86 10.43 -29.81
CA ARG A 296 24.20 10.17 -30.40
C ARG A 296 25.32 10.88 -29.65
N VAL A 297 26.57 10.44 -29.87
CA VAL A 297 27.76 11.03 -29.22
C VAL A 297 27.89 12.52 -29.56
N SER A 298 27.57 12.92 -30.79
CA SER A 298 27.58 14.33 -31.23
C SER A 298 26.51 15.16 -30.51
N VAL A 299 25.33 14.59 -30.26
CA VAL A 299 24.20 15.27 -29.62
C VAL A 299 24.47 15.48 -28.12
N ILE A 300 24.86 14.42 -27.41
CA ILE A 300 25.02 14.47 -25.95
C ILE A 300 26.15 15.42 -25.55
N ASN A 301 27.27 15.41 -26.28
CA ASN A 301 28.41 16.31 -26.02
C ASN A 301 28.11 17.78 -26.35
N LYS A 302 27.17 18.03 -27.27
CA LYS A 302 26.73 19.39 -27.60
C LYS A 302 25.72 19.93 -26.57
N ALA A 303 24.81 19.07 -26.12
CA ALA A 303 23.80 19.44 -25.12
C ALA A 303 24.42 19.59 -23.72
N PHE A 304 25.39 18.74 -23.39
CA PHE A 304 25.99 18.66 -22.05
C PHE A 304 27.52 18.56 -22.15
N PRO A 305 28.21 19.65 -22.53
CA PRO A 305 29.65 19.65 -22.75
C PRO A 305 30.45 19.32 -21.47
N HIS A 306 29.86 19.47 -20.28
CA HIS A 306 30.49 19.22 -18.97
C HIS A 306 30.34 17.78 -18.46
N TRP A 307 29.55 16.91 -19.10
CA TRP A 307 29.30 15.56 -18.55
C TRP A 307 30.48 14.58 -18.68
N PHE A 308 31.26 14.70 -19.74
CA PHE A 308 32.28 13.73 -20.17
C PHE A 308 33.68 14.37 -20.28
N ALA A 309 34.68 13.55 -20.60
CA ALA A 309 36.00 14.02 -21.03
C ALA A 309 35.90 14.79 -22.35
N GLU A 310 36.77 15.77 -22.58
CA GLU A 310 36.74 16.50 -23.86
C GLU A 310 37.12 15.61 -25.05
N ASN A 311 37.94 14.58 -24.83
CA ASN A 311 38.26 13.56 -25.83
C ASN A 311 37.01 12.91 -26.42
N PHE A 312 35.95 12.70 -25.62
CA PHE A 312 34.73 12.04 -26.10
C PHE A 312 34.05 12.82 -27.23
N ARG A 313 34.20 14.15 -27.23
CA ARG A 313 33.64 15.04 -28.27
C ARG A 313 34.23 14.76 -29.64
N THR A 314 35.45 14.22 -29.71
CA THR A 314 36.14 13.96 -30.98
C THR A 314 35.48 12.84 -31.80
N TYR A 315 34.67 12.00 -31.15
CA TYR A 315 33.96 10.86 -31.74
C TYR A 315 32.52 11.17 -32.14
N GLY A 316 32.08 12.42 -32.03
CA GLY A 316 30.77 12.83 -32.55
C GLY A 316 30.69 12.62 -34.07
N ASP A 317 29.66 11.89 -34.50
CA ASP A 317 29.44 11.48 -35.90
C ASP A 317 30.61 10.63 -36.49
N ARG A 318 31.39 9.99 -35.62
CA ARG A 318 32.53 9.08 -35.90
C ARG A 318 32.66 8.01 -34.83
N GLU A 319 31.52 7.48 -34.36
CA GLU A 319 31.44 6.54 -33.25
C GLU A 319 32.22 5.23 -33.50
N GLU A 320 32.45 4.84 -34.75
CA GLU A 320 33.29 3.73 -35.15
C GLU A 320 34.77 3.91 -34.78
N ALA A 321 35.24 5.15 -34.63
CA ALA A 321 36.61 5.48 -34.27
C ALA A 321 36.87 5.44 -32.75
N LEU A 322 35.83 5.36 -31.92
CA LEU A 322 35.96 5.24 -30.47
C LEU A 322 36.66 3.90 -30.14
N PRO A 323 37.75 3.84 -29.36
CA PRO A 323 38.49 2.60 -29.16
C PRO A 323 37.75 1.56 -28.31
N VAL A 324 36.69 1.98 -27.62
CA VAL A 324 35.81 1.15 -26.78
C VAL A 324 34.34 1.36 -27.15
N ASP A 325 33.44 0.49 -26.69
CA ASP A 325 31.99 0.69 -26.78
C ASP A 325 31.28 0.13 -25.53
N GLN A 326 30.01 0.46 -25.32
CA GLN A 326 29.32 0.30 -24.04
C GLN A 326 29.13 -1.16 -23.58
N HIS A 327 29.15 -2.16 -24.47
CA HIS A 327 29.21 -3.57 -24.04
C HIS A 327 30.50 -3.90 -23.29
N GLN A 328 31.61 -3.22 -23.59
CA GLN A 328 32.85 -3.35 -22.82
C GLN A 328 32.75 -2.65 -21.46
N LEU A 329 32.01 -1.53 -21.35
CA LEU A 329 31.70 -0.92 -20.06
C LEU A 329 30.91 -1.89 -19.17
N LEU A 330 29.86 -2.50 -19.72
CA LEU A 330 29.07 -3.50 -19.01
C LEU A 330 29.90 -4.75 -18.66
N ALA A 331 30.85 -5.14 -19.50
CA ALA A 331 31.77 -6.25 -19.23
C ALA A 331 32.72 -5.98 -18.05
N LEU A 332 33.08 -4.71 -17.78
CA LEU A 332 33.91 -4.34 -16.60
C LEU A 332 33.26 -4.72 -15.26
N ILE A 333 31.96 -4.97 -15.24
CA ILE A 333 31.21 -5.34 -14.03
C ILE A 333 31.31 -6.85 -13.73
N ALA A 334 31.63 -7.67 -14.73
CA ALA A 334 31.73 -9.13 -14.58
C ALA A 334 32.75 -9.52 -13.49
N PRO A 335 32.45 -10.53 -12.64
CA PRO A 335 31.27 -11.41 -12.69
C PRO A 335 30.05 -10.91 -11.88
N ARG A 336 30.08 -9.67 -11.36
CA ARG A 336 29.06 -9.18 -10.43
C ARG A 336 27.70 -9.03 -11.12
N PRO A 337 26.60 -9.18 -10.38
CA PRO A 337 25.25 -8.89 -10.85
C PRO A 337 25.11 -7.54 -11.55
N LEU A 338 24.49 -7.55 -12.73
CA LEU A 338 24.24 -6.38 -13.58
C LEU A 338 22.80 -6.42 -14.11
N TYR A 339 22.06 -5.33 -13.86
CA TYR A 339 20.69 -5.14 -14.35
C TYR A 339 20.60 -3.92 -15.26
N ILE A 340 20.13 -4.11 -16.51
CA ILE A 340 19.83 -3.02 -17.45
C ILE A 340 18.31 -2.95 -17.69
N ALA A 341 17.72 -1.77 -17.64
CA ALA A 341 16.29 -1.58 -17.85
C ALA A 341 16.04 -0.48 -18.86
N SER A 342 15.06 -0.69 -19.73
CA SER A 342 14.62 0.27 -20.74
C SER A 342 13.08 0.41 -20.74
N ALA A 343 12.55 1.43 -21.40
CA ALA A 343 11.11 1.63 -21.58
C ALA A 343 10.70 1.63 -23.06
N GLU A 344 9.53 1.08 -23.36
CA GLU A 344 9.06 0.86 -24.74
C GLU A 344 8.92 2.15 -25.56
N GLU A 345 8.45 3.25 -24.95
CA GLU A 345 8.27 4.54 -25.64
C GLU A 345 9.53 5.42 -25.62
N ASP A 346 10.67 4.90 -25.13
CA ASP A 346 11.90 5.64 -24.95
C ASP A 346 12.93 5.38 -26.06
N ASP A 347 12.51 5.57 -27.31
CA ASP A 347 13.36 5.42 -28.50
C ASP A 347 14.65 6.27 -28.42
N TRP A 348 14.61 7.38 -27.66
CA TRP A 348 15.77 8.25 -27.45
C TRP A 348 16.90 7.57 -26.68
N ALA A 349 16.59 6.71 -25.70
CA ALA A 349 17.59 5.96 -24.94
C ALA A 349 18.07 4.69 -25.67
N ASP A 350 17.52 4.37 -26.83
CA ASP A 350 17.83 3.17 -27.61
C ASP A 350 17.72 1.85 -26.80
N PRO A 351 16.50 1.39 -26.47
CA PRO A 351 16.28 0.17 -25.69
C PRO A 351 16.94 -1.07 -26.31
N TYR A 352 16.90 -1.18 -27.64
CA TYR A 352 17.52 -2.30 -28.36
C TYR A 352 19.05 -2.23 -28.27
N GLY A 353 19.65 -1.04 -28.39
CA GLY A 353 21.08 -0.83 -28.17
C GLY A 353 21.54 -1.14 -26.75
N GLU A 354 20.74 -0.77 -25.72
CA GLU A 354 21.01 -1.13 -24.33
C GLU A 354 20.99 -2.65 -24.11
N TYR A 355 20.00 -3.34 -24.69
CA TYR A 355 19.91 -4.80 -24.66
C TYR A 355 21.11 -5.47 -25.35
N LEU A 356 21.47 -5.01 -26.54
CA LEU A 356 22.59 -5.56 -27.31
C LEU A 356 23.92 -5.38 -26.58
N SER A 357 24.12 -4.25 -25.90
CA SER A 357 25.30 -4.06 -25.06
C SER A 357 25.41 -5.14 -23.99
N LEU A 358 24.31 -5.43 -23.29
CA LEU A 358 24.28 -6.45 -22.25
C LEU A 358 24.48 -7.85 -22.85
N TYR A 359 23.85 -8.15 -23.99
CA TYR A 359 24.07 -9.42 -24.71
C TYR A 359 25.55 -9.63 -25.05
N HIS A 360 26.22 -8.61 -25.63
CA HIS A 360 27.63 -8.70 -26.01
C HIS A 360 28.59 -8.74 -24.81
N ALA A 361 28.25 -8.09 -23.69
CA ALA A 361 28.98 -8.21 -22.44
C ALA A 361 28.99 -9.65 -21.90
N GLY A 362 27.96 -10.44 -22.24
CA GLY A 362 27.81 -11.85 -21.85
C GLY A 362 29.00 -12.75 -22.27
N LYS A 363 29.79 -12.34 -23.27
CA LYS A 363 31.04 -13.03 -23.64
C LYS A 363 32.05 -13.08 -22.49
N VAL A 364 32.18 -12.01 -21.72
CA VAL A 364 33.10 -11.94 -20.57
C VAL A 364 32.53 -12.69 -19.38
N TYR A 365 31.22 -12.59 -19.13
CA TYR A 365 30.55 -13.38 -18.10
C TYR A 365 30.71 -14.90 -18.32
N ALA A 366 30.80 -15.35 -19.58
CA ALA A 366 31.06 -16.75 -19.91
C ALA A 366 32.42 -17.25 -19.40
N LEU A 367 33.45 -16.39 -19.28
CA LEU A 367 34.74 -16.75 -18.67
C LEU A 367 34.58 -17.14 -17.20
N TYR A 368 33.54 -16.61 -16.54
CA TYR A 368 33.19 -16.87 -15.15
C TYR A 368 32.18 -18.00 -14.96
N GLY A 369 31.86 -18.74 -16.03
CA GLY A 369 30.91 -19.85 -15.99
C GLY A 369 29.44 -19.42 -16.01
N HIS A 370 29.16 -18.13 -16.26
CA HIS A 370 27.82 -17.62 -16.43
C HIS A 370 27.46 -17.54 -17.90
N ALA A 371 26.46 -18.30 -18.33
CA ALA A 371 25.94 -18.15 -19.68
C ALA A 371 25.37 -16.73 -19.86
N GLY A 372 25.77 -16.04 -20.92
CA GLY A 372 25.18 -14.76 -21.31
C GLY A 372 23.72 -14.89 -21.74
N LEU A 373 23.13 -13.77 -22.15
CA LEU A 373 21.76 -13.75 -22.66
C LEU A 373 21.61 -14.66 -23.91
N PRO A 374 20.46 -15.35 -24.07
CA PRO A 374 20.32 -16.46 -25.01
C PRO A 374 20.22 -16.04 -26.48
N SER A 375 19.84 -14.80 -26.77
CA SER A 375 19.67 -14.32 -28.14
C SER A 375 19.80 -12.80 -28.24
N MET A 376 19.98 -12.28 -29.45
CA MET A 376 19.94 -10.84 -29.73
C MET A 376 18.52 -10.25 -29.78
N ALA A 377 17.47 -11.06 -29.73
CA ALA A 377 16.10 -10.55 -29.68
C ALA A 377 15.80 -10.01 -28.27
N CYS A 378 15.32 -8.77 -28.20
CA CYS A 378 14.80 -8.21 -26.94
C CYS A 378 13.66 -9.09 -26.39
N PRO A 379 13.51 -9.18 -25.06
CA PRO A 379 12.32 -9.76 -24.48
C PRO A 379 11.07 -8.93 -24.83
N ALA A 380 9.91 -9.55 -24.66
CA ALA A 380 8.65 -8.84 -24.78
C ALA A 380 8.51 -7.79 -23.66
N VAL A 381 7.67 -6.78 -23.92
CA VAL A 381 7.36 -5.73 -22.96
C VAL A 381 6.75 -6.34 -21.70
N ASP A 382 7.18 -5.84 -20.55
CA ASP A 382 6.81 -6.29 -19.21
C ASP A 382 7.09 -7.80 -18.95
N GLN A 383 8.06 -8.37 -19.68
CA GLN A 383 8.56 -9.74 -19.47
C GLN A 383 10.07 -9.70 -19.19
N PRO A 384 10.50 -9.59 -17.92
CA PRO A 384 11.91 -9.50 -17.58
C PRO A 384 12.66 -10.79 -18.00
N LEU A 385 13.91 -10.63 -18.45
CA LEU A 385 14.79 -11.72 -18.84
C LEU A 385 15.98 -11.79 -17.89
N TRP A 386 16.09 -12.87 -17.12
CA TRP A 386 17.20 -13.09 -16.20
C TRP A 386 18.04 -14.28 -16.66
N LYS A 387 19.36 -14.11 -16.62
CA LYS A 387 20.30 -15.20 -16.86
C LYS A 387 21.50 -15.12 -15.91
N GLY A 388 21.40 -15.83 -14.78
CA GLY A 388 22.42 -15.79 -13.75
C GLY A 388 22.61 -14.34 -13.26
N PRO A 389 23.84 -13.79 -13.25
CA PRO A 389 24.11 -12.42 -12.79
C PRO A 389 23.73 -11.34 -13.82
N MET A 390 23.06 -11.65 -14.93
CA MET A 390 22.68 -10.67 -15.95
C MET A 390 21.17 -10.58 -16.07
N ALA A 391 20.60 -9.38 -16.02
CA ALA A 391 19.18 -9.16 -16.17
C ALA A 391 18.85 -7.97 -17.07
N TYR A 392 17.78 -8.12 -17.85
CA TYR A 392 17.20 -7.05 -18.64
C TYR A 392 15.68 -7.04 -18.57
N HIS A 393 15.07 -5.86 -18.57
CA HIS A 393 13.65 -5.76 -18.92
C HIS A 393 13.38 -4.54 -19.82
N LEU A 394 12.30 -4.67 -20.60
CA LEU A 394 11.68 -3.58 -21.33
C LEU A 394 10.30 -3.33 -20.71
N ARG A 395 10.11 -2.17 -20.07
CA ARG A 395 8.84 -1.81 -19.42
C ARG A 395 7.92 -1.06 -20.38
N SER A 396 6.61 -1.24 -20.27
CA SER A 396 5.62 -0.38 -20.93
C SER A 396 5.70 1.08 -20.46
N GLY A 397 5.54 2.04 -21.37
CA GLY A 397 5.53 3.48 -21.04
C GLY A 397 6.83 4.21 -21.39
N LYS A 398 7.04 5.37 -20.74
CA LYS A 398 8.03 6.40 -21.13
C LYS A 398 9.34 6.36 -20.35
N HIS A 399 10.24 7.30 -20.69
CA HIS A 399 11.51 7.59 -20.00
C HIS A 399 11.33 7.93 -18.52
N ASP A 400 11.19 6.89 -17.69
CA ASP A 400 10.89 7.00 -16.28
C ASP A 400 11.49 5.85 -15.47
N LEU A 401 11.52 6.01 -14.15
CA LEU A 401 11.81 4.97 -13.17
C LEU A 401 10.56 4.81 -12.31
N THR A 402 9.99 3.61 -12.27
CA THR A 402 8.66 3.35 -11.73
C THR A 402 8.70 2.23 -10.69
N THR A 403 7.58 2.03 -10.00
CA THR A 403 7.39 0.92 -9.06
C THR A 403 7.55 -0.45 -9.72
N TYR A 404 7.20 -0.61 -11.00
CA TYR A 404 7.44 -1.87 -11.72
C TYR A 404 8.94 -2.17 -11.81
N ASP A 405 9.74 -1.18 -12.20
CA ASP A 405 11.20 -1.34 -12.34
C ASP A 405 11.82 -1.75 -11.00
N TRP A 406 11.43 -1.08 -9.92
CA TRP A 406 11.85 -1.42 -8.55
C TRP A 406 11.45 -2.83 -8.11
N ALA A 407 10.25 -3.29 -8.44
CA ALA A 407 9.84 -4.66 -8.14
C ALA A 407 10.80 -5.67 -8.78
N GLN A 408 11.21 -5.43 -10.03
CA GLN A 408 12.18 -6.28 -10.73
C GLN A 408 13.58 -6.21 -10.12
N TYR A 409 14.03 -5.02 -9.73
CA TYR A 409 15.34 -4.83 -9.11
C TYR A 409 15.44 -5.48 -7.75
N LEU A 410 14.38 -5.38 -6.93
CA LEU A 410 14.32 -6.00 -5.62
C LEU A 410 14.25 -7.52 -5.72
N ALA A 411 13.51 -8.07 -6.68
CA ALA A 411 13.46 -9.51 -6.91
C ALA A 411 14.83 -10.06 -7.37
N PHE A 412 15.51 -9.36 -8.28
CA PHE A 412 16.86 -9.71 -8.68
C PHE A 412 17.89 -9.56 -7.56
N ALA A 413 17.78 -8.49 -6.76
CA ALA A 413 18.61 -8.29 -5.59
C ALA A 413 18.42 -9.38 -4.53
N ASP A 414 17.20 -9.90 -4.34
CA ASP A 414 16.94 -11.01 -3.43
C ASP A 414 17.72 -12.25 -3.81
N LEU A 415 17.82 -12.54 -5.10
CA LEU A 415 18.58 -13.69 -5.60
C LEU A 415 20.10 -13.55 -5.34
N HIS A 416 20.61 -12.32 -5.35
CA HIS A 416 22.05 -12.06 -5.42
C HIS A 416 22.67 -11.47 -4.15
N LEU A 417 21.87 -10.76 -3.34
CA LEU A 417 22.31 -10.06 -2.14
C LEU A 417 21.75 -10.70 -0.87
N LYS A 418 20.66 -11.46 -0.91
CA LYS A 418 20.29 -12.31 0.22
C LYS A 418 20.96 -13.67 0.00
N GLY A 419 21.72 -14.15 1.01
CA GLY A 419 22.45 -15.42 0.90
C GLY A 419 21.52 -16.60 0.59
N PRO A 420 22.03 -17.85 0.44
CA PRO A 420 21.23 -19.01 0.05
C PRO A 420 20.10 -19.45 1.02
N GLY A 421 19.71 -18.60 1.97
CA GLY A 421 18.49 -18.72 2.77
C GLY A 421 17.48 -17.65 2.39
N LYS A 422 16.32 -18.10 1.89
CA LYS A 422 15.21 -17.30 1.32
C LYS A 422 15.52 -16.72 -0.06
N ALA A 423 15.76 -17.60 -1.03
CA ALA A 423 15.20 -17.34 -2.35
C ALA A 423 13.69 -17.12 -2.15
N VAL A 424 13.26 -15.89 -2.33
CA VAL A 424 11.86 -15.63 -2.64
C VAL A 424 11.74 -16.12 -4.07
N GLU A 425 11.26 -17.36 -4.21
CA GLU A 425 10.64 -17.76 -5.47
C GLU A 425 9.64 -16.65 -5.79
N GLU A 426 9.78 -16.04 -6.97
CA GLU A 426 8.70 -15.27 -7.57
C GLU A 426 7.39 -16.06 -7.42
N ASP A 427 6.26 -15.35 -7.32
CA ASP A 427 4.87 -15.83 -7.24
C ASP A 427 4.52 -16.95 -8.26
N GLU A 428 5.15 -18.12 -8.19
CA GLU A 428 4.58 -19.37 -8.68
C GLU A 428 3.77 -19.92 -7.53
N ASN A 429 2.46 -19.72 -7.63
CA ASN A 429 1.50 -20.39 -6.80
C ASN A 429 1.82 -21.89 -6.74
N PRO A 430 2.30 -22.37 -5.58
CA PRO A 430 2.92 -23.70 -5.51
C PRO A 430 1.85 -24.80 -5.49
N VAL A 431 0.57 -24.42 -5.48
CA VAL A 431 -0.56 -25.33 -5.36
C VAL A 431 -0.74 -26.10 -6.66
N SER A 432 -0.07 -27.26 -6.72
CA SER A 432 -0.40 -28.36 -7.62
C SER A 432 -1.03 -29.52 -6.84
N GLN A 433 -1.60 -30.49 -7.56
CA GLN A 433 -2.11 -31.71 -6.93
C GLN A 433 -0.98 -32.46 -6.19
N GLU A 434 0.21 -32.57 -6.78
CA GLU A 434 1.37 -33.22 -6.17
C GLU A 434 1.85 -32.47 -4.92
N TRP A 435 1.88 -31.14 -4.98
CA TRP A 435 2.28 -30.31 -3.85
C TRP A 435 1.32 -30.48 -2.67
N LEU A 436 0.01 -30.49 -2.93
CA LEU A 436 -1.01 -30.74 -1.91
C LEU A 436 -0.88 -32.15 -1.33
N GLN A 437 -0.69 -33.18 -2.16
CA GLN A 437 -0.49 -34.56 -1.67
C GLN A 437 0.74 -34.70 -0.74
N GLY A 438 1.78 -33.89 -0.97
CA GLY A 438 3.01 -33.87 -0.18
C GLY A 438 2.88 -33.18 1.19
N ARG A 439 1.99 -32.17 1.29
CA ARG A 439 1.90 -31.31 2.49
C ARG A 439 0.63 -31.46 3.30
N LEU A 440 -0.46 -31.90 2.66
CA LEU A 440 -1.76 -31.97 3.31
C LEU A 440 -1.72 -32.88 4.53
N ARG A 441 -2.20 -32.34 5.66
CA ARG A 441 -2.29 -33.06 6.93
C ARG A 441 -3.10 -34.34 6.77
N LYS A 442 -2.44 -35.50 6.98
CA LYS A 442 -3.02 -36.83 6.75
C LYS A 442 -3.88 -37.38 7.89
N ARG A 443 -3.83 -36.79 9.08
CA ARG A 443 -4.52 -37.30 10.28
C ARG A 443 -5.05 -36.18 11.16
N GLY A 444 -6.24 -36.41 11.71
CA GLY A 444 -6.96 -35.46 12.54
C GLY A 444 -7.75 -34.44 11.72
N SER A 445 -8.31 -33.46 12.41
CA SER A 445 -8.98 -32.31 11.78
C SER A 445 -7.99 -31.50 10.94
N ARG A 446 -8.45 -31.06 9.77
CA ARG A 446 -7.72 -30.17 8.86
C ARG A 446 -8.10 -28.70 9.06
N LEU A 447 -9.27 -28.43 9.63
CA LEU A 447 -9.82 -27.08 9.75
C LEU A 447 -9.75 -26.58 11.20
N MET A 448 -8.66 -25.87 11.52
CA MET A 448 -8.38 -25.15 12.78
C MET A 448 -8.10 -25.99 14.02
N PHE A 449 -8.67 -27.20 14.17
CA PHE A 449 -8.38 -28.00 15.36
C PHE A 449 -7.02 -28.70 15.30
N THR A 450 -6.25 -28.52 16.37
CA THR A 450 -5.08 -29.33 16.71
C THR A 450 -5.38 -30.07 18.01
N ARG A 451 -4.53 -31.05 18.37
CA ARG A 451 -4.69 -31.72 19.67
C ARG A 451 -4.46 -30.76 20.84
N GLU A 452 -3.59 -29.78 20.63
CA GLU A 452 -3.18 -28.80 21.63
C GLU A 452 -4.30 -27.81 21.90
N ASN A 453 -4.83 -27.12 20.86
CA ASN A 453 -5.88 -26.14 21.08
C ASN A 453 -7.21 -26.76 21.56
N GLU A 454 -7.50 -28.01 21.17
CA GLU A 454 -8.67 -28.71 21.69
C GLU A 454 -8.51 -29.06 23.17
N ALA A 455 -7.32 -29.50 23.58
CA ALA A 455 -7.05 -29.79 24.98
C ALA A 455 -7.12 -28.52 25.83
N GLU A 456 -6.58 -27.42 25.32
CA GLU A 456 -6.57 -26.13 25.99
C GLU A 456 -7.98 -25.54 26.15
N LEU A 457 -8.77 -25.52 25.07
CA LEU A 457 -10.18 -25.12 25.12
C LEU A 457 -10.97 -25.92 26.17
N LYS A 458 -10.81 -27.24 26.20
CA LYS A 458 -11.49 -28.12 27.17
C LYS A 458 -11.03 -27.86 28.61
N ARG A 459 -9.74 -27.56 28.80
CA ARG A 459 -9.16 -27.23 30.11
C ARG A 459 -9.76 -25.92 30.62
N GLN A 460 -9.73 -24.86 29.83
CA GLN A 460 -10.27 -23.54 30.18
C GLN A 460 -11.77 -23.57 30.47
N ILE A 461 -12.57 -24.30 29.67
CA ILE A 461 -14.01 -24.51 29.97
C ILE A 461 -14.19 -25.20 31.33
N LYS A 462 -13.41 -26.24 31.62
CA LYS A 462 -13.52 -27.01 32.86
C LYS A 462 -13.10 -26.20 34.09
N GLU A 463 -12.07 -25.37 33.96
CA GLU A 463 -11.53 -24.53 35.03
C GLU A 463 -12.35 -23.25 35.26
N GLY A 464 -13.25 -22.90 34.33
CA GLY A 464 -14.10 -21.72 34.44
C GLY A 464 -13.35 -20.44 34.07
N ASP A 465 -12.53 -20.50 33.02
CA ASP A 465 -11.81 -19.34 32.49
C ASP A 465 -12.77 -18.15 32.23
N PRO A 466 -12.43 -16.93 32.68
CA PRO A 466 -13.34 -15.79 32.66
C PRO A 466 -13.69 -15.29 31.24
N LEU A 467 -12.88 -15.59 30.23
CA LEU A 467 -13.15 -15.23 28.83
C LEU A 467 -13.85 -16.38 28.10
N VAL A 468 -13.37 -17.61 28.28
CA VAL A 468 -13.80 -18.76 27.48
C VAL A 468 -15.06 -19.42 28.01
N ALA A 469 -15.21 -19.56 29.33
CA ALA A 469 -16.36 -20.27 29.89
C ALA A 469 -17.71 -19.56 29.61
N PRO A 470 -17.83 -18.22 29.70
CA PRO A 470 -19.07 -17.52 29.37
C PRO A 470 -19.45 -17.63 27.88
N VAL A 471 -18.47 -17.48 26.97
CA VAL A 471 -18.71 -17.61 25.52
C VAL A 471 -19.13 -19.04 25.16
N TYR A 472 -18.51 -20.04 25.79
CA TYR A 472 -18.93 -21.43 25.63
C TYR A 472 -20.35 -21.68 26.16
N ALA A 473 -20.72 -21.08 27.30
CA ALA A 473 -22.06 -21.19 27.86
C ALA A 473 -23.14 -20.65 26.89
N LEU A 474 -22.87 -19.51 26.23
CA LEU A 474 -23.74 -18.96 25.19
C LEU A 474 -23.87 -19.92 24.00
N LEU A 475 -22.75 -20.45 23.51
CA LEU A 475 -22.73 -21.42 22.41
C LEU A 475 -23.54 -22.69 22.75
N LYS A 476 -23.41 -23.17 24.00
CA LYS A 476 -24.16 -24.31 24.51
C LYS A 476 -25.66 -24.00 24.61
N GLN A 477 -26.04 -22.85 25.15
CA GLN A 477 -27.44 -22.44 25.26
C GLN A 477 -28.09 -22.38 23.88
N ARG A 478 -27.35 -21.92 22.86
CA ARG A 478 -27.80 -21.95 21.47
C ARG A 478 -27.97 -23.38 20.95
N ALA A 479 -26.99 -24.27 21.17
CA ALA A 479 -27.09 -25.67 20.79
C ALA A 479 -28.29 -26.38 21.46
N ASP A 480 -28.58 -26.07 22.73
CA ASP A 480 -29.74 -26.56 23.47
C ASP A 480 -31.06 -26.08 22.83
N ALA A 481 -31.18 -24.80 22.50
CA ALA A 481 -32.35 -24.25 21.84
C ALA A 481 -32.62 -24.92 20.47
N LEU A 482 -31.56 -25.27 19.73
CA LEU A 482 -31.65 -25.94 18.43
C LEU A 482 -32.19 -27.37 18.50
N LEU A 483 -32.14 -28.04 19.66
CA LEU A 483 -32.67 -29.41 19.79
C LEU A 483 -34.18 -29.50 19.49
N SER A 484 -34.92 -28.42 19.76
CA SER A 484 -36.38 -28.34 19.56
C SER A 484 -36.79 -27.60 18.28
N ARG A 485 -35.86 -26.89 17.62
CA ARG A 485 -36.15 -26.05 16.46
C ARG A 485 -36.34 -26.91 15.19
N PRO A 486 -37.23 -26.54 14.25
CA PRO A 486 -37.30 -27.23 12.96
C PRO A 486 -35.97 -27.14 12.19
N PRO A 487 -35.59 -28.17 11.40
CA PRO A 487 -34.44 -28.07 10.49
C PRO A 487 -34.59 -26.92 9.50
N LEU A 488 -33.46 -26.43 8.98
CA LEU A 488 -33.47 -25.39 7.97
C LEU A 488 -34.20 -25.80 6.68
N LYS A 489 -34.83 -24.82 6.05
CA LYS A 489 -35.51 -24.95 4.76
C LYS A 489 -34.88 -24.01 3.76
N ARG A 490 -34.93 -24.38 2.48
CA ARG A 490 -34.46 -23.53 1.38
C ARG A 490 -35.47 -22.43 1.12
N GLU A 491 -35.27 -21.26 1.73
CA GLU A 491 -36.17 -20.10 1.63
C GLU A 491 -35.39 -18.90 1.06
N MET A 492 -35.90 -18.34 -0.04
CA MET A 492 -35.28 -17.19 -0.73
C MET A 492 -35.89 -15.88 -0.24
N GLU A 493 -35.05 -14.86 -0.03
CA GLU A 493 -35.45 -13.47 0.16
C GLU A 493 -34.99 -12.65 -1.05
N GLY A 494 -35.93 -12.28 -1.92
CA GLY A 494 -35.61 -11.72 -3.24
C GLY A 494 -34.77 -12.70 -4.07
N ILE A 495 -33.55 -12.30 -4.44
CA ILE A 495 -32.60 -13.13 -5.20
C ILE A 495 -31.64 -13.96 -4.32
N ARG A 496 -31.77 -13.86 -2.99
CA ARG A 496 -30.74 -14.29 -2.02
C ARG A 496 -31.24 -15.47 -1.18
N LEU A 497 -30.41 -16.50 -1.04
CA LEU A 497 -30.51 -17.57 -0.03
C LEU A 497 -29.65 -17.24 1.22
N LEU A 498 -28.93 -16.11 1.18
CA LEU A 498 -27.90 -15.70 2.13
C LEU A 498 -28.29 -15.84 3.61
N GLY A 499 -29.50 -15.42 3.98
CA GLY A 499 -30.00 -15.54 5.35
C GLY A 499 -30.04 -17.00 5.86
N VAL A 500 -30.43 -17.94 4.98
CA VAL A 500 -30.44 -19.37 5.29
C VAL A 500 -29.01 -19.92 5.39
N SER A 501 -28.12 -19.54 4.49
CA SER A 501 -26.70 -19.95 4.52
C SER A 501 -26.00 -19.48 5.81
N ARG A 502 -26.26 -18.23 6.22
CA ARG A 502 -25.76 -17.63 7.46
C ARG A 502 -26.21 -18.38 8.71
N GLU A 503 -27.52 -18.66 8.79
CA GLU A 503 -28.06 -19.46 9.90
C GLU A 503 -27.52 -20.90 9.88
N ALA A 504 -27.25 -21.48 8.71
CA ALA A 504 -26.64 -22.80 8.60
C ALA A 504 -25.23 -22.86 9.24
N ILE A 505 -24.35 -21.89 8.96
CA ILE A 505 -23.03 -21.81 9.62
C ILE A 505 -23.21 -21.84 11.14
N SER A 506 -24.07 -20.97 11.66
CA SER A 506 -24.26 -20.83 13.09
C SER A 506 -24.79 -22.13 13.73
N ARG A 507 -25.80 -22.78 13.13
CA ARG A 507 -26.39 -24.00 13.67
C ARG A 507 -25.41 -25.18 13.65
N LEU A 508 -24.78 -25.38 12.49
CA LEU A 508 -23.90 -26.52 12.25
C LEU A 508 -22.65 -26.46 13.15
N THR A 509 -22.00 -25.30 13.22
CA THR A 509 -20.79 -25.12 14.04
C THR A 509 -21.09 -25.16 15.54
N SER A 510 -22.24 -24.62 15.99
CA SER A 510 -22.64 -24.69 17.40
C SER A 510 -22.85 -26.13 17.86
N LEU A 511 -23.62 -26.92 17.10
CA LEU A 511 -23.88 -28.32 17.42
C LEU A 511 -22.60 -29.16 17.35
N ALA A 512 -21.74 -28.92 16.35
CA ALA A 512 -20.48 -29.63 16.18
C ALA A 512 -19.51 -29.35 17.34
N MET A 513 -19.30 -28.08 17.69
CA MET A 513 -18.42 -27.67 18.79
C MET A 513 -18.90 -28.21 20.13
N VAL A 514 -20.19 -28.04 20.46
CA VAL A 514 -20.75 -28.51 21.74
C VAL A 514 -20.69 -30.03 21.82
N TYR A 515 -20.96 -30.75 20.72
CA TYR A 515 -20.77 -32.20 20.69
C TYR A 515 -19.30 -32.62 20.88
N ARG A 516 -18.36 -31.93 20.24
CA ARG A 516 -16.91 -32.20 20.36
C ARG A 516 -16.41 -32.03 21.80
N VAL A 517 -17.01 -31.11 22.56
CA VAL A 517 -16.73 -30.88 23.97
C VAL A 517 -17.47 -31.86 24.88
N GLU A 518 -18.80 -31.98 24.79
CA GLU A 518 -19.61 -32.71 25.78
C GLU A 518 -19.90 -34.19 25.47
N ARG A 519 -19.78 -34.61 24.20
CA ARG A 519 -20.09 -35.98 23.75
C ARG A 519 -21.52 -36.46 24.02
N LYS A 520 -22.50 -35.55 24.14
CA LYS A 520 -23.92 -35.92 24.29
C LYS A 520 -24.56 -36.23 22.94
N ALA A 521 -25.11 -37.44 22.80
CA ALA A 521 -25.70 -37.94 21.55
C ALA A 521 -26.79 -37.03 20.94
N ALA A 522 -27.56 -36.31 21.76
CA ALA A 522 -28.61 -35.41 21.31
C ALA A 522 -28.11 -34.34 20.32
N TYR A 523 -26.93 -33.76 20.57
CA TYR A 523 -26.35 -32.73 19.68
C TYR A 523 -25.89 -33.33 18.36
N LEU A 524 -25.28 -34.51 18.37
CA LEU A 524 -24.86 -35.21 17.15
C LEU A 524 -26.07 -35.58 16.28
N THR A 525 -27.10 -36.19 16.87
CA THR A 525 -28.34 -36.53 16.15
C THR A 525 -29.01 -35.28 15.55
N ARG A 526 -28.99 -34.16 16.28
CA ARG A 526 -29.51 -32.90 15.76
C ARG A 526 -28.65 -32.34 14.63
N LEU A 527 -27.32 -32.41 14.75
CA LEU A 527 -26.37 -32.00 13.72
C LEU A 527 -26.58 -32.78 12.42
N GLU A 528 -26.70 -34.10 12.50
CA GLU A 528 -27.00 -34.95 11.34
C GLU A 528 -28.33 -34.59 10.68
N LYS A 529 -29.34 -34.21 11.47
CA LYS A 529 -30.64 -33.78 10.95
C LYS A 529 -30.54 -32.44 10.19
N GLU A 530 -29.71 -31.51 10.66
CA GLU A 530 -29.48 -30.23 9.97
C GLU A 530 -28.66 -30.42 8.69
N LEU A 531 -27.58 -31.21 8.74
CA LEU A 531 -26.78 -31.56 7.55
C LEU A 531 -27.65 -32.21 6.47
N ASN A 532 -28.45 -33.22 6.83
CA ASN A 532 -29.38 -33.85 5.91
C ASN A 532 -30.37 -32.85 5.27
N ALA A 533 -30.79 -31.82 6.00
CA ALA A 533 -31.72 -30.83 5.47
C ALA A 533 -31.05 -29.94 4.42
N VAL A 534 -29.91 -29.31 4.76
CA VAL A 534 -29.23 -28.35 3.89
C VAL A 534 -28.53 -29.00 2.68
N CYS A 535 -28.00 -30.22 2.84
CA CYS A 535 -27.35 -30.96 1.76
C CYS A 535 -28.35 -31.52 0.72
N ARG A 536 -29.65 -31.53 1.04
CA ARG A 536 -30.74 -31.95 0.13
C ARG A 536 -31.47 -30.79 -0.53
N PHE A 537 -31.03 -29.55 -0.32
CA PHE A 537 -31.51 -28.42 -1.10
C PHE A 537 -31.26 -28.66 -2.60
N SER A 538 -32.13 -28.12 -3.45
CA SER A 538 -31.99 -28.25 -4.91
C SER A 538 -30.66 -27.70 -5.41
N ASP A 539 -30.21 -26.63 -4.78
CA ASP A 539 -28.97 -25.90 -5.01
C ASP A 539 -28.67 -25.02 -3.78
N TRP A 540 -27.47 -24.44 -3.73
CA TRP A 540 -27.09 -23.38 -2.78
C TRP A 540 -27.06 -21.99 -3.43
N ASN A 541 -27.87 -21.78 -4.47
CA ASN A 541 -28.02 -20.54 -5.25
C ASN A 541 -26.73 -19.98 -5.92
N PRO A 542 -26.09 -20.71 -6.87
CA PRO A 542 -24.89 -20.25 -7.58
C PRO A 542 -24.93 -18.87 -8.26
N PRO A 543 -26.08 -18.34 -8.74
CA PRO A 543 -26.13 -16.97 -9.26
C PRO A 543 -25.75 -15.89 -8.25
N HIS A 544 -25.98 -16.11 -6.95
CA HIS A 544 -25.53 -15.25 -5.86
C HIS A 544 -24.51 -16.01 -5.01
N PHE A 545 -23.25 -16.01 -5.45
CA PHE A 545 -22.26 -16.99 -4.98
C PHE A 545 -21.89 -16.89 -3.49
N LEU A 546 -22.14 -15.75 -2.82
CA LEU A 546 -22.03 -15.67 -1.35
C LEU A 546 -22.88 -16.75 -0.67
N ASP A 547 -24.06 -17.06 -1.21
CA ASP A 547 -24.96 -18.08 -0.66
C ASP A 547 -24.30 -19.46 -0.62
N VAL A 548 -23.59 -19.79 -1.70
CA VAL A 548 -22.84 -21.04 -1.88
C VAL A 548 -21.67 -21.09 -0.91
N ALA A 549 -20.86 -20.02 -0.87
CA ALA A 549 -19.65 -19.96 -0.07
C ALA A 549 -19.93 -20.00 1.44
N GLU A 550 -20.94 -19.25 1.89
CA GLU A 550 -21.36 -19.25 3.30
C GLU A 550 -21.92 -20.64 3.71
N MET A 551 -22.75 -21.27 2.87
CA MET A 551 -23.27 -22.62 3.15
C MET A 551 -22.13 -23.67 3.20
N ALA A 552 -21.20 -23.61 2.24
CA ALA A 552 -20.05 -24.50 2.18
C ALA A 552 -19.17 -24.39 3.43
N THR A 553 -18.98 -23.17 3.94
CA THR A 553 -18.23 -22.90 5.18
C THR A 553 -18.84 -23.67 6.36
N GLY A 554 -20.15 -23.56 6.57
CA GLY A 554 -20.85 -24.21 7.67
C GLY A 554 -20.81 -25.73 7.60
N VAL A 555 -21.03 -26.29 6.40
CA VAL A 555 -21.00 -27.75 6.17
C VAL A 555 -19.58 -28.31 6.33
N ALA A 556 -18.56 -27.67 5.74
CA ALA A 556 -17.17 -28.12 5.83
C ALA A 556 -16.66 -28.13 7.28
N LEU A 557 -16.90 -27.05 8.04
CA LEU A 557 -16.51 -27.00 9.45
C LEU A 557 -17.21 -28.08 10.28
N ALA A 558 -18.52 -28.30 10.10
CA ALA A 558 -19.22 -29.32 10.87
C ALA A 558 -18.76 -30.75 10.57
N LEU A 559 -18.46 -31.06 9.31
CA LEU A 559 -17.91 -32.36 8.91
C LEU A 559 -16.50 -32.57 9.46
N ASP A 560 -15.63 -31.57 9.38
CA ASP A 560 -14.28 -31.70 9.93
C ASP A 560 -14.28 -31.79 11.47
N TRP A 561 -15.15 -31.02 12.13
CA TRP A 561 -15.19 -30.93 13.59
C TRP A 561 -15.94 -32.06 14.29
N ALA A 562 -16.88 -32.72 13.62
CA ALA A 562 -17.70 -33.78 14.23
C ALA A 562 -17.86 -35.06 13.38
N GLY A 563 -17.34 -35.08 12.16
CA GLY A 563 -17.56 -36.15 11.18
C GLY A 563 -17.08 -37.54 11.62
N GLU A 564 -16.03 -37.61 12.43
CA GLU A 564 -15.52 -38.88 13.01
C GLU A 564 -16.60 -39.66 13.77
N TRP A 565 -17.59 -38.96 14.34
CA TRP A 565 -18.66 -39.57 15.14
C TRP A 565 -19.99 -39.67 14.42
N MET A 566 -20.12 -39.09 13.23
CA MET A 566 -21.36 -39.15 12.45
C MET A 566 -21.57 -40.54 11.85
N SER A 567 -22.81 -40.82 11.49
CA SER A 567 -23.11 -41.96 10.62
C SER A 567 -22.41 -41.79 9.27
N ALA A 568 -21.84 -42.90 8.77
CA ALA A 568 -21.11 -42.91 7.51
C ALA A 568 -21.95 -42.49 6.30
N ASP A 569 -23.28 -42.70 6.37
CA ASP A 569 -24.21 -42.27 5.31
C ASP A 569 -24.35 -40.74 5.28
N VAL A 570 -24.56 -40.10 6.45
CA VAL A 570 -24.68 -38.64 6.54
C VAL A 570 -23.38 -37.96 6.16
N TYR A 571 -22.23 -38.46 6.63
CA TYR A 571 -20.93 -37.92 6.26
C TYR A 571 -20.73 -37.96 4.74
N ARG A 572 -20.96 -39.12 4.11
CA ARG A 572 -20.78 -39.30 2.65
C ARG A 572 -21.74 -38.43 1.84
N GLN A 573 -23.02 -38.36 2.23
CA GLN A 573 -24.01 -37.50 1.55
C GLN A 573 -23.64 -36.02 1.66
N SER A 574 -23.10 -35.60 2.81
CA SER A 574 -22.69 -34.21 3.03
C SER A 574 -21.41 -33.87 2.25
N MET A 575 -20.48 -34.81 2.11
CA MET A 575 -19.30 -34.64 1.27
C MET A 575 -19.65 -34.53 -0.22
N ASP A 576 -20.54 -35.42 -0.73
CA ASP A 576 -21.08 -35.30 -2.10
C ASP A 576 -21.73 -33.93 -2.31
N ALA A 577 -22.50 -33.46 -1.33
CA ALA A 577 -23.12 -32.14 -1.41
C ALA A 577 -22.10 -31.00 -1.48
N LEU A 578 -21.00 -31.02 -0.71
CA LEU A 578 -19.93 -30.02 -0.85
C LEU A 578 -19.34 -30.00 -2.27
N VAL A 579 -19.04 -31.17 -2.82
CA VAL A 579 -18.47 -31.29 -4.17
C VAL A 579 -19.47 -30.80 -5.22
N ARG A 580 -20.73 -31.25 -5.14
CA ARG A 580 -21.77 -31.01 -6.14
C ARG A 580 -22.36 -29.61 -6.07
N LEU A 581 -22.60 -29.09 -4.86
CA LEU A 581 -23.31 -27.82 -4.63
C LEU A 581 -22.38 -26.63 -4.42
N ALA A 582 -21.09 -26.83 -4.10
CA ALA A 582 -20.12 -25.75 -3.93
C ALA A 582 -18.90 -25.83 -4.84
N LEU A 583 -18.13 -26.93 -4.81
CA LEU A 583 -16.87 -27.00 -5.55
C LEU A 583 -17.08 -26.96 -7.08
N LYS A 584 -18.00 -27.78 -7.61
CA LYS A 584 -18.33 -27.77 -9.06
C LYS A 584 -18.81 -26.40 -9.56
N PRO A 585 -19.73 -25.70 -8.86
CA PRO A 585 -20.06 -24.31 -9.20
C PRO A 585 -18.89 -23.31 -9.07
N GLY A 586 -17.95 -23.54 -8.14
CA GLY A 586 -16.85 -22.63 -7.82
C GLY A 586 -15.66 -22.63 -8.79
N VAL A 587 -15.61 -23.56 -9.75
CA VAL A 587 -14.55 -23.61 -10.77
C VAL A 587 -14.70 -22.45 -11.77
N ALA A 588 -13.60 -21.74 -12.06
CA ALA A 588 -13.54 -20.55 -12.94
C ALA A 588 -14.23 -20.65 -14.32
N SER A 589 -14.55 -21.84 -14.82
CA SER A 589 -15.32 -22.03 -16.07
C SER A 589 -16.81 -21.64 -15.96
N SER A 590 -17.31 -21.32 -14.76
CA SER A 590 -18.68 -20.85 -14.56
C SER A 590 -18.83 -19.36 -14.87
N LYS A 591 -19.89 -18.97 -15.59
CA LYS A 591 -20.21 -17.56 -15.90
C LYS A 591 -20.48 -16.69 -14.65
N ASN A 592 -20.68 -17.31 -13.48
CA ASN A 592 -21.03 -16.60 -12.24
C ASN A 592 -19.83 -16.26 -11.34
N ASN A 593 -18.59 -16.59 -11.74
CA ASN A 593 -17.41 -16.48 -10.87
C ASN A 593 -16.61 -15.18 -11.08
N TRP A 594 -17.31 -14.07 -11.35
CA TRP A 594 -16.71 -12.74 -11.50
C TRP A 594 -15.99 -12.27 -10.23
N TRP A 595 -16.41 -12.77 -9.06
CA TRP A 595 -15.85 -12.49 -7.74
C TRP A 595 -14.37 -12.92 -7.59
N LEU A 596 -13.81 -13.69 -8.54
CA LEU A 596 -12.38 -14.01 -8.57
C LEU A 596 -11.49 -12.82 -8.93
N LYS A 597 -12.06 -11.82 -9.61
CA LYS A 597 -11.30 -10.70 -10.20
C LYS A 597 -11.47 -9.39 -9.46
N VAL A 598 -12.30 -9.38 -8.43
CA VAL A 598 -12.62 -8.18 -7.66
C VAL A 598 -11.75 -8.09 -6.43
N ASP A 599 -11.58 -6.88 -5.94
CA ASP A 599 -10.74 -6.50 -4.81
C ASP A 599 -11.54 -6.33 -3.50
N HIS A 600 -12.85 -6.60 -3.50
CA HIS A 600 -13.70 -6.41 -2.32
C HIS A 600 -14.12 -7.73 -1.65
N ASN A 601 -14.93 -7.62 -0.60
CA ASN A 601 -15.36 -8.71 0.30
C ASN A 601 -15.78 -10.03 -0.40
N TRP A 602 -16.52 -9.99 -1.50
CA TRP A 602 -16.92 -11.19 -2.26
C TRP A 602 -15.78 -12.15 -2.59
N ASN A 603 -14.60 -11.63 -2.93
CA ASN A 603 -13.45 -12.47 -3.25
C ASN A 603 -13.02 -13.29 -2.02
N LEU A 604 -12.84 -12.63 -0.88
CA LEU A 604 -12.40 -13.28 0.37
C LEU A 604 -13.42 -14.28 0.88
N VAL A 605 -14.72 -13.93 0.86
CA VAL A 605 -15.80 -14.82 1.30
C VAL A 605 -15.87 -16.08 0.44
N CYS A 606 -15.89 -15.90 -0.88
CA CYS A 606 -16.04 -17.01 -1.82
C CYS A 606 -14.81 -17.93 -1.83
N ASN A 607 -13.60 -17.36 -1.94
CA ASN A 607 -12.38 -18.16 -1.98
C ASN A 607 -12.12 -18.89 -0.67
N SER A 608 -12.35 -18.25 0.48
CA SER A 608 -12.12 -18.90 1.78
C SER A 608 -13.13 -20.02 2.01
N GLY A 609 -14.42 -19.79 1.77
CA GLY A 609 -15.46 -20.81 1.95
C GLY A 609 -15.24 -22.05 1.05
N LEU A 610 -14.83 -21.84 -0.20
CA LEU A 610 -14.47 -22.93 -1.11
C LEU A 610 -13.16 -23.63 -0.70
N SER A 611 -12.18 -22.89 -0.18
CA SER A 611 -10.91 -23.46 0.29
C SER A 611 -11.12 -24.42 1.45
N LEU A 612 -11.97 -24.08 2.42
CA LEU A 612 -12.34 -24.98 3.52
C LEU A 612 -12.94 -26.29 2.99
N ALA A 613 -13.88 -26.20 2.04
CA ALA A 613 -14.49 -27.37 1.41
C ALA A 613 -13.47 -28.21 0.62
N ALA A 614 -12.57 -27.57 -0.12
CA ALA A 614 -11.56 -28.24 -0.94
C ALA A 614 -10.49 -28.95 -0.10
N LEU A 615 -10.00 -28.33 0.99
CA LEU A 615 -9.05 -28.96 1.92
C LEU A 615 -9.65 -30.22 2.56
N LEU A 616 -10.94 -30.18 2.89
CA LEU A 616 -11.64 -31.32 3.46
C LEU A 616 -11.87 -32.44 2.43
N ALA A 617 -12.36 -32.10 1.23
CA ALA A 617 -12.73 -33.07 0.18
C ALA A 617 -11.54 -33.60 -0.65
N PHE A 618 -10.32 -33.10 -0.43
CA PHE A 618 -9.16 -33.39 -1.29
C PHE A 618 -8.88 -34.90 -1.48
N ASP A 619 -9.09 -35.71 -0.46
CA ASP A 619 -8.80 -37.16 -0.55
C ASP A 619 -9.78 -37.88 -1.50
N GLU A 620 -11.00 -37.36 -1.63
CA GLU A 620 -12.05 -37.93 -2.48
C GLU A 620 -12.01 -37.34 -3.90
N GLU A 621 -11.69 -36.06 -4.03
CA GLU A 621 -11.79 -35.30 -5.29
C GLU A 621 -10.55 -34.40 -5.51
N PRO A 622 -9.33 -34.97 -5.65
CA PRO A 622 -8.07 -34.20 -5.65
C PRO A 622 -7.93 -33.22 -6.82
N GLU A 623 -8.49 -33.55 -7.99
CA GLU A 623 -8.39 -32.72 -9.19
C GLU A 623 -9.16 -31.40 -9.04
N ILE A 624 -10.44 -31.45 -8.66
CA ILE A 624 -11.24 -30.23 -8.46
C ILE A 624 -10.75 -29.44 -7.25
N CYS A 625 -10.34 -30.12 -6.18
CA CYS A 625 -9.85 -29.46 -4.97
C CYS A 625 -8.55 -28.71 -5.22
N SER A 626 -7.60 -29.30 -5.96
CA SER A 626 -6.35 -28.61 -6.33
C SER A 626 -6.61 -27.37 -7.18
N ARG A 627 -7.53 -27.45 -8.16
CA ARG A 627 -7.93 -26.29 -8.98
C ARG A 627 -8.56 -25.17 -8.15
N ILE A 628 -9.43 -25.50 -7.20
CA ILE A 628 -10.07 -24.52 -6.33
C ILE A 628 -9.04 -23.84 -5.41
N LEU A 629 -8.12 -24.61 -4.82
CA LEU A 629 -7.09 -24.07 -3.93
C LEU A 629 -6.08 -23.22 -4.70
N HIS A 630 -5.65 -23.66 -5.88
CA HIS A 630 -4.81 -22.87 -6.78
C HIS A 630 -5.50 -21.54 -7.13
N GLN A 631 -6.76 -21.60 -7.56
CA GLN A 631 -7.58 -20.42 -7.86
C GLN A 631 -7.69 -19.46 -6.65
N ALA A 632 -7.87 -19.99 -5.44
CA ALA A 632 -7.94 -19.17 -4.24
C ALA A 632 -6.62 -18.45 -3.96
N VAL A 633 -5.48 -19.14 -4.12
CA VAL A 633 -4.15 -18.54 -3.91
C VAL A 633 -3.83 -17.44 -4.92
N GLU A 634 -4.28 -17.58 -6.18
CA GLU A 634 -4.21 -16.49 -7.18
C GLU A 634 -5.15 -15.32 -6.88
N ALA A 635 -6.37 -15.62 -6.43
CA ALA A 635 -7.44 -14.63 -6.39
C ALA A 635 -7.46 -13.80 -5.11
N ILE A 636 -7.17 -14.39 -3.95
CA ILE A 636 -7.19 -13.72 -2.64
C ILE A 636 -6.34 -12.44 -2.62
N PRO A 637 -5.10 -12.41 -3.16
CA PRO A 637 -4.27 -11.21 -3.20
C PRO A 637 -4.95 -9.98 -3.82
N ASN A 638 -5.89 -10.15 -4.76
CA ASN A 638 -6.64 -9.01 -5.31
C ASN A 638 -7.45 -8.29 -4.23
N ALA A 639 -8.05 -9.02 -3.30
CA ALA A 639 -8.87 -8.45 -2.23
C ALA A 639 -8.13 -8.12 -0.95
N LEU A 640 -6.81 -8.32 -0.95
CA LEU A 640 -5.91 -7.79 0.09
C LEU A 640 -5.42 -6.38 -0.25
N LYS A 641 -5.48 -5.96 -1.52
CA LYS A 641 -5.09 -4.61 -1.98
C LYS A 641 -5.77 -3.49 -1.19
N PRO A 642 -7.08 -3.53 -0.87
CA PRO A 642 -7.72 -2.42 -0.15
C PRO A 642 -7.31 -2.27 1.31
N TYR A 643 -6.64 -3.27 1.91
CA TYR A 643 -6.12 -3.13 3.27
C TYR A 643 -4.91 -2.17 3.29
N GLY A 644 -4.16 -2.10 2.19
CA GLY A 644 -2.96 -1.28 2.12
C GLY A 644 -3.24 0.22 2.01
N PRO A 645 -2.32 1.08 2.48
CA PRO A 645 -1.04 0.72 3.11
C PRO A 645 -1.15 0.47 4.63
N ASP A 646 -2.05 1.18 5.32
CA ASP A 646 -2.04 1.31 6.79
C ASP A 646 -3.16 0.50 7.49
N GLY A 647 -3.85 -0.39 6.77
CA GLY A 647 -4.92 -1.23 7.31
C GLY A 647 -6.32 -0.62 7.27
N VAL A 648 -6.49 0.57 6.71
CA VAL A 648 -7.82 1.18 6.53
C VAL A 648 -8.66 0.38 5.55
N TYR A 649 -9.76 -0.18 6.02
CA TYR A 649 -10.71 -0.86 5.14
C TYR A 649 -11.72 0.13 4.55
N PRO A 650 -11.78 0.31 3.21
CA PRO A 650 -12.59 1.37 2.59
C PRO A 650 -14.09 1.29 2.85
N GLU A 651 -14.63 0.11 3.15
CA GLU A 651 -16.06 -0.09 3.42
C GLU A 651 -16.44 0.11 4.92
N GLY A 652 -15.48 0.52 5.75
CA GLY A 652 -15.67 0.73 7.19
C GLY A 652 -15.60 -0.54 8.05
N ALA A 653 -15.69 -0.37 9.37
CA ALA A 653 -15.44 -1.43 10.35
C ALA A 653 -16.34 -2.67 10.17
N SER A 654 -17.63 -2.49 9.88
CA SER A 654 -18.54 -3.64 9.73
C SER A 654 -18.19 -4.55 8.55
N TYR A 655 -17.77 -3.99 7.42
CA TYR A 655 -17.35 -4.76 6.26
C TYR A 655 -15.95 -5.33 6.43
N TRP A 656 -15.07 -4.65 7.17
CA TRP A 656 -13.81 -5.22 7.62
C TRP A 656 -14.06 -6.51 8.42
N PHE A 657 -14.88 -6.48 9.48
CA PHE A 657 -15.22 -7.70 10.23
C PHE A 657 -15.75 -8.82 9.34
N TYR A 658 -16.64 -8.50 8.40
CA TYR A 658 -17.17 -9.49 7.47
C TYR A 658 -16.08 -10.11 6.59
N ALA A 659 -15.30 -9.29 5.89
CA ALA A 659 -14.29 -9.76 4.95
C ALA A 659 -13.10 -10.46 5.66
N THR A 660 -12.60 -9.84 6.74
CA THR A 660 -11.44 -10.30 7.50
C THR A 660 -11.75 -11.57 8.30
N THR A 661 -12.98 -11.80 8.76
CA THR A 661 -13.35 -13.08 9.38
C THR A 661 -13.21 -14.24 8.39
N TYR A 662 -13.60 -14.07 7.13
CA TYR A 662 -13.40 -15.12 6.11
C TYR A 662 -11.93 -15.31 5.77
N LEU A 663 -11.16 -14.24 5.63
CA LEU A 663 -9.71 -14.32 5.44
C LEU A 663 -9.05 -15.08 6.60
N ALA A 664 -9.44 -14.77 7.85
CA ALA A 664 -8.97 -15.45 9.05
C ALA A 664 -9.34 -16.94 9.06
N LEU A 665 -10.55 -17.29 8.62
CA LEU A 665 -10.97 -18.69 8.45
C LEU A 665 -10.10 -19.42 7.42
N GLY A 666 -9.88 -18.80 6.26
CA GLY A 666 -9.07 -19.34 5.17
C GLY A 666 -7.61 -19.58 5.59
N ILE A 667 -6.95 -18.54 6.12
CA ILE A 667 -5.57 -18.62 6.63
C ILE A 667 -5.45 -19.69 7.71
N SER A 668 -6.35 -19.72 8.70
CA SER A 668 -6.26 -20.72 9.77
C SER A 668 -6.42 -22.15 9.23
N ALA A 669 -7.24 -22.35 8.19
CA ALA A 669 -7.36 -23.63 7.52
C ALA A 669 -6.09 -23.99 6.72
N PHE A 670 -5.48 -23.05 6.01
CA PHE A 670 -4.22 -23.26 5.30
C PHE A 670 -3.06 -23.58 6.27
N GLU A 671 -2.94 -22.85 7.37
CA GLU A 671 -1.91 -23.12 8.38
C GLU A 671 -2.08 -24.52 8.97
N THR A 672 -3.30 -24.89 9.38
CA THR A 672 -3.54 -26.18 10.02
C THR A 672 -3.52 -27.38 9.06
N ALA A 673 -3.88 -27.18 7.79
CA ALA A 673 -3.91 -28.24 6.79
C ALA A 673 -2.59 -28.37 6.01
N LEU A 674 -1.87 -27.27 5.77
CA LEU A 674 -0.74 -27.18 4.84
C LEU A 674 0.52 -26.54 5.44
N ASN A 675 0.44 -26.00 6.66
CA ASN A 675 1.54 -25.31 7.34
C ASN A 675 2.09 -24.11 6.53
N THR A 676 1.18 -23.31 5.98
CA THR A 676 1.47 -22.03 5.29
C THR A 676 0.25 -21.12 5.37
N ASP A 677 0.47 -19.82 5.33
CA ASP A 677 -0.55 -18.78 5.16
C ASP A 677 -0.53 -18.18 3.73
N PHE A 678 0.32 -18.72 2.84
CA PHE A 678 0.62 -18.18 1.51
C PHE A 678 1.05 -16.71 1.51
N GLN A 679 1.66 -16.24 2.61
CA GLN A 679 2.09 -14.84 2.79
C GLN A 679 0.93 -13.84 2.66
N PHE A 680 -0.31 -14.28 2.93
CA PHE A 680 -1.46 -13.37 2.92
C PHE A 680 -1.37 -12.35 4.06
N LEU A 681 -0.79 -12.73 5.21
CA LEU A 681 -0.58 -11.81 6.34
C LEU A 681 0.53 -10.80 6.08
N ASP A 682 1.50 -11.15 5.23
CA ASP A 682 2.63 -10.29 4.85
C ASP A 682 2.23 -9.22 3.82
N ARG A 683 0.98 -9.27 3.31
CA ARG A 683 0.49 -8.24 2.38
C ARG A 683 0.26 -6.92 3.12
N PRO A 684 0.68 -5.76 2.56
CA PRO A 684 0.59 -4.47 3.23
C PRO A 684 -0.82 -4.15 3.78
N GLY A 685 -0.88 -3.74 5.05
CA GLY A 685 -2.09 -3.31 5.72
C GLY A 685 -2.94 -4.43 6.31
N VAL A 686 -2.72 -5.70 5.95
CA VAL A 686 -3.59 -6.81 6.43
C VAL A 686 -3.46 -6.97 7.94
N SER A 687 -2.23 -7.01 8.45
CA SER A 687 -1.96 -7.14 9.88
C SER A 687 -2.29 -5.84 10.63
N GLU A 688 -1.94 -4.69 10.05
CA GLU A 688 -2.20 -3.35 10.58
C GLU A 688 -3.70 -3.06 10.72
N SER A 689 -4.55 -3.71 9.92
CA SER A 689 -5.99 -3.48 9.94
C SER A 689 -6.68 -3.86 11.27
N ALA A 690 -6.02 -4.66 12.10
CA ALA A 690 -6.45 -4.89 13.49
C ALA A 690 -6.46 -3.57 14.29
N PHE A 691 -5.40 -2.76 14.16
CA PHE A 691 -5.30 -1.45 14.80
C PHE A 691 -6.34 -0.47 14.25
N PHE A 692 -6.60 -0.50 12.93
CA PHE A 692 -7.64 0.33 12.31
C PHE A 692 -9.00 0.11 12.99
N SER A 693 -9.39 -1.14 13.23
CA SER A 693 -10.66 -1.44 13.90
C SER A 693 -10.71 -0.85 15.30
N GLU A 694 -9.66 -1.02 16.10
CA GLU A 694 -9.61 -0.48 17.47
C GLU A 694 -9.58 1.05 17.53
N MET A 695 -8.91 1.70 16.56
CA MET A 695 -8.88 3.16 16.47
C MET A 695 -10.24 3.77 16.13
N LEU A 696 -11.12 3.06 15.42
CA LEU A 696 -12.43 3.59 15.03
C LEU A 696 -13.50 3.53 16.12
N ALA A 697 -13.21 2.91 17.26
CA ALA A 697 -14.14 2.80 18.36
C ALA A 697 -14.09 4.04 19.25
N GLY A 698 -15.24 4.71 19.39
CA GLY A 698 -15.40 5.86 20.28
C GLY A 698 -15.76 5.44 21.72
N PRO A 699 -15.53 6.32 22.71
CA PRO A 699 -15.88 6.10 24.12
C PRO A 699 -17.35 5.74 24.38
N SER A 700 -18.27 6.15 23.51
CA SER A 700 -19.70 5.78 23.57
C SER A 700 -19.96 4.27 23.40
N GLY A 701 -18.97 3.50 22.96
CA GLY A 701 -19.16 2.09 22.60
C GLY A 701 -19.57 1.87 21.15
N ASP A 702 -19.64 2.93 20.35
CA ASP A 702 -19.99 2.85 18.93
C ASP A 702 -18.77 3.05 18.02
N TYR A 703 -18.78 2.38 16.87
CA TYR A 703 -17.80 2.62 15.81
C TYR A 703 -18.10 3.90 15.03
N PHE A 704 -17.07 4.52 14.44
CA PHE A 704 -17.26 5.48 13.35
C PHE A 704 -17.79 4.76 12.11
N ASN A 705 -19.06 5.00 11.79
CA ASN A 705 -19.84 4.28 10.78
C ASN A 705 -19.92 5.03 9.43
N PHE A 706 -18.80 5.22 8.75
CA PHE A 706 -18.82 5.77 7.39
C PHE A 706 -19.29 4.74 6.35
N PHE A 707 -19.73 5.20 5.19
CA PHE A 707 -20.29 4.35 4.12
C PHE A 707 -21.48 3.49 4.61
N ASP A 708 -21.52 2.21 4.23
CA ASP A 708 -22.57 1.25 4.60
C ASP A 708 -22.27 0.50 5.91
N ALA A 709 -21.44 1.09 6.78
CA ALA A 709 -21.13 0.53 8.09
C ALA A 709 -22.26 0.74 9.11
N ARG A 710 -22.28 -0.15 10.11
CA ARG A 710 -23.11 -0.03 11.30
C ARG A 710 -22.33 0.67 12.41
N VAL A 711 -23.07 1.26 13.36
CA VAL A 711 -22.52 1.88 14.57
C VAL A 711 -22.24 0.87 15.68
N ASP A 712 -23.04 -0.20 15.76
CA ASP A 712 -23.02 -1.15 16.85
C ASP A 712 -21.85 -2.14 16.74
N ARG A 713 -21.50 -2.78 17.87
CA ARG A 713 -20.61 -3.96 18.03
C ARG A 713 -19.17 -3.76 18.51
N TYR A 714 -18.78 -2.57 18.96
CA TYR A 714 -17.55 -2.49 19.76
C TYR A 714 -17.72 -3.32 21.06
N HIS A 715 -16.65 -3.96 21.52
CA HIS A 715 -16.67 -4.99 22.60
C HIS A 715 -17.63 -6.19 22.39
N SER A 716 -18.14 -6.41 21.18
CA SER A 716 -18.92 -7.62 20.87
C SER A 716 -18.04 -8.88 20.81
N ILE A 717 -18.64 -10.06 20.83
CA ILE A 717 -17.90 -11.32 20.63
C ILE A 717 -17.23 -11.37 19.24
N GLU A 718 -17.82 -10.75 18.22
CA GLU A 718 -17.19 -10.64 16.89
C GLU A 718 -15.92 -9.79 16.94
N HIS A 719 -16.00 -8.64 17.62
CA HIS A 719 -14.86 -7.78 17.89
C HIS A 719 -13.74 -8.52 18.63
N CYS A 720 -14.04 -9.03 19.83
CA CYS A 720 -13.04 -9.70 20.66
C CYS A 720 -12.50 -10.98 20.00
N GLY A 721 -13.36 -11.75 19.33
CA GLY A 721 -13.01 -13.03 18.73
C GLY A 721 -12.13 -12.93 17.49
N LEU A 722 -12.32 -11.89 16.67
CA LEU A 722 -11.45 -11.63 15.53
C LEU A 722 -10.13 -10.98 15.98
N LEU A 723 -10.16 -10.03 16.93
CA LEU A 723 -8.92 -9.45 17.45
C LEU A 723 -8.07 -10.47 18.22
N ALA A 724 -8.69 -11.42 18.93
CA ALA A 724 -7.96 -12.55 19.52
C ALA A 724 -7.23 -13.40 18.47
N TRP A 725 -7.73 -13.45 17.23
CA TRP A 725 -7.06 -14.14 16.12
C TRP A 725 -5.80 -13.41 15.65
N PHE A 726 -5.79 -12.08 15.66
CA PHE A 726 -4.60 -11.28 15.40
C PHE A 726 -3.63 -11.35 16.59
N ALA A 727 -4.13 -11.17 17.81
CA ALA A 727 -3.32 -11.13 19.03
C ALA A 727 -2.53 -12.44 19.27
N LYS A 728 -3.13 -13.61 18.99
CA LYS A 728 -2.41 -14.89 19.09
C LYS A 728 -1.27 -15.06 18.07
N ARG A 729 -1.17 -14.16 17.08
CA ARG A 729 -0.08 -14.06 16.10
C ARG A 729 0.86 -12.89 16.37
N GLY A 730 0.73 -12.22 17.52
CA GLY A 730 1.56 -11.07 17.89
C GLY A 730 1.18 -9.78 17.15
N VAL A 731 0.00 -9.71 16.54
CA VAL A 731 -0.49 -8.54 15.80
C VAL A 731 -1.63 -7.89 16.58
N GLY A 732 -1.51 -6.59 16.88
CA GLY A 732 -2.46 -5.86 17.71
C GLY A 732 -2.57 -6.41 19.13
N ALA A 733 -3.44 -5.85 19.96
CA ALA A 733 -3.81 -6.52 21.20
C ALA A 733 -5.23 -6.24 21.63
N LEU A 734 -5.91 -7.30 22.05
CA LEU A 734 -7.21 -7.20 22.68
C LEU A 734 -7.06 -6.60 24.08
N GLU A 735 -7.78 -5.51 24.39
CA GLU A 735 -7.78 -4.97 25.76
C GLU A 735 -8.19 -6.06 26.78
N PRO A 736 -7.43 -6.28 27.87
CA PRO A 736 -7.69 -7.36 28.83
C PRO A 736 -9.11 -7.37 29.41
N ASP A 737 -9.72 -6.18 29.56
CA ASP A 737 -11.07 -6.01 30.11
C ASP A 737 -12.17 -5.88 29.04
N SER A 738 -11.85 -5.99 27.74
CA SER A 738 -12.83 -5.86 26.65
C SER A 738 -14.06 -6.75 26.85
N PHE A 739 -13.84 -7.98 27.33
CA PHE A 739 -14.95 -8.89 27.60
C PHE A 739 -15.79 -8.44 28.81
N ALA A 740 -15.17 -7.87 29.84
CA ALA A 740 -15.83 -7.30 31.01
C ALA A 740 -16.61 -6.01 30.71
N ARG A 741 -16.31 -5.33 29.59
CA ARG A 741 -17.05 -4.18 29.07
C ARG A 741 -18.16 -4.53 28.08
N MET A 742 -18.23 -5.77 27.60
CA MET A 742 -19.32 -6.23 26.73
C MET A 742 -20.70 -5.98 27.38
N PRO A 743 -21.65 -5.32 26.68
CA PRO A 743 -22.97 -5.02 27.21
C PRO A 743 -23.70 -6.26 27.77
N ALA A 744 -24.35 -6.11 28.93
CA ALA A 744 -24.97 -7.22 29.65
C ALA A 744 -26.11 -7.89 28.85
N ASP A 745 -26.80 -7.14 28.01
CA ASP A 745 -27.81 -7.61 27.08
C ASP A 745 -27.20 -8.45 25.94
N GLN A 746 -25.99 -8.13 25.45
CA GLN A 746 -25.28 -8.99 24.52
C GLN A 746 -24.78 -10.29 25.19
N ARG A 747 -24.49 -10.26 26.51
CA ARG A 747 -24.19 -11.47 27.30
C ARG A 747 -25.41 -12.35 27.58
N LEU A 748 -26.61 -11.76 27.52
CA LEU A 748 -27.89 -12.38 27.93
C LEU A 748 -28.93 -12.45 26.81
N ALA A 749 -28.58 -12.08 25.57
CA ALA A 749 -29.51 -12.02 24.45
C ALA A 749 -30.15 -13.40 24.19
N ASP A 750 -31.36 -13.40 23.64
CA ASP A 750 -32.01 -14.62 23.15
C ASP A 750 -30.98 -15.44 22.36
N PRO A 751 -30.69 -16.70 22.74
CA PRO A 751 -29.67 -17.54 22.11
C PRO A 751 -29.83 -17.68 20.61
N LEU A 752 -31.02 -17.38 20.10
CA LEU A 752 -31.41 -17.46 18.69
C LEU A 752 -31.42 -16.11 17.96
N SER A 753 -31.21 -15.00 18.67
CA SER A 753 -31.17 -13.64 18.13
C SER A 753 -29.74 -13.18 17.78
N GLY A 754 -29.61 -12.09 17.00
CA GLY A 754 -28.32 -11.52 16.58
C GLY A 754 -27.67 -12.22 15.37
N ASP A 755 -26.38 -11.96 15.14
CA ASP A 755 -25.57 -12.58 14.07
C ASP A 755 -24.44 -13.46 14.66
N PRO A 756 -24.72 -14.70 15.08
CA PRO A 756 -23.78 -15.58 15.76
C PRO A 756 -23.10 -16.57 14.79
N ARG A 757 -22.88 -16.17 13.53
CA ARG A 757 -22.32 -17.04 12.47
C ARG A 757 -21.03 -17.73 12.91
N PHE A 758 -20.12 -16.99 13.53
CA PHE A 758 -18.77 -17.44 13.82
C PHE A 758 -18.47 -17.60 15.32
N LEU A 759 -19.50 -17.66 16.17
CA LEU A 759 -19.34 -17.78 17.62
C LEU A 759 -18.40 -18.92 18.03
N ALA A 760 -18.50 -20.08 17.37
CA ALA A 760 -17.63 -21.23 17.65
C ALA A 760 -16.17 -21.00 17.21
N PHE A 761 -15.94 -20.26 16.12
CA PHE A 761 -14.59 -19.89 15.67
C PHE A 761 -13.96 -18.85 16.61
N PHE A 762 -14.74 -17.85 17.01
CA PHE A 762 -14.32 -16.83 17.98
C PHE A 762 -13.97 -17.44 19.34
N LEU A 763 -14.77 -18.40 19.83
CA LEU A 763 -14.44 -19.17 21.03
C LEU A 763 -13.07 -19.86 20.93
N LEU A 764 -12.76 -20.47 19.78
CA LEU A 764 -11.47 -21.12 19.56
C LEU A 764 -10.32 -20.11 19.57
N ASN A 765 -10.50 -18.93 18.98
CA ASN A 765 -9.48 -17.88 19.00
C ASN A 765 -9.24 -17.33 20.40
N LEU A 766 -10.31 -17.06 21.15
CA LEU A 766 -10.23 -16.60 22.54
C LEU A 766 -9.49 -17.60 23.43
N SER A 767 -9.69 -18.91 23.21
CA SER A 767 -8.97 -19.95 23.98
C SER A 767 -7.46 -20.00 23.73
N MET A 768 -6.98 -19.32 22.69
CA MET A 768 -5.58 -19.27 22.30
C MET A 768 -4.96 -17.89 22.52
N LEU A 769 -5.64 -17.01 23.27
CA LEU A 769 -5.11 -15.69 23.59
C LEU A 769 -3.90 -15.83 24.54
N PRO A 770 -2.79 -15.10 24.30
CA PRO A 770 -1.65 -15.11 25.21
C PRO A 770 -2.01 -14.48 26.57
N GLU A 771 -1.39 -14.96 27.66
CA GLU A 771 -1.73 -14.56 29.04
C GLU A 771 -1.49 -13.06 29.35
N LYS A 772 -0.64 -12.36 28.57
CA LYS A 772 -0.38 -10.91 28.68
C LYS A 772 0.10 -10.31 27.36
N GLY A 773 -0.45 -9.15 26.99
CA GLY A 773 0.12 -8.23 26.02
C GLY A 773 0.05 -6.80 26.57
N GLU A 774 1.13 -6.02 26.44
CA GLU A 774 1.08 -4.58 26.68
C GLU A 774 0.60 -3.91 25.39
N PHE A 775 -0.50 -3.16 25.48
CA PHE A 775 -1.08 -2.47 24.34
C PHE A 775 -1.68 -1.15 24.77
N SER A 776 -1.37 -0.11 23.99
CA SER A 776 -1.93 1.23 24.18
C SER A 776 -2.22 1.80 22.79
N LEU A 777 -3.44 2.27 22.60
CA LEU A 777 -3.80 2.98 21.38
C LEU A 777 -3.17 4.38 21.39
N PRO A 778 -2.64 4.88 20.26
CA PRO A 778 -2.13 6.23 20.19
C PRO A 778 -3.27 7.25 20.36
N ASP A 779 -2.96 8.39 20.96
CA ASP A 779 -3.90 9.49 21.15
C ASP A 779 -4.18 10.29 19.86
N ALA A 780 -3.34 10.12 18.85
CA ALA A 780 -3.55 10.64 17.50
C ALA A 780 -3.06 9.65 16.45
N TRP A 781 -3.89 9.36 15.45
CA TRP A 781 -3.62 8.39 14.40
C TRP A 781 -4.18 8.85 13.06
N VAL A 782 -3.51 8.46 11.98
CA VAL A 782 -3.96 8.71 10.61
C VAL A 782 -3.71 7.46 9.80
N GLY A 783 -4.72 7.00 9.07
CA GLY A 783 -4.62 5.91 8.12
C GLY A 783 -4.75 6.44 6.69
N GLY A 784 -3.85 6.03 5.80
CA GLY A 784 -3.88 6.37 4.38
C GLY A 784 -4.84 5.49 3.57
N GLY A 785 -4.51 5.33 2.28
CA GLY A 785 -5.28 4.51 1.34
C GLY A 785 -6.29 5.30 0.51
N ALA A 786 -7.22 4.58 -0.11
CA ALA A 786 -8.28 5.20 -0.92
C ALA A 786 -9.20 6.09 -0.06
N GLU A 787 -9.49 5.65 1.16
CA GLU A 787 -10.36 6.32 2.13
C GLU A 787 -9.54 6.77 3.34
N PRO A 788 -8.76 7.87 3.25
CA PRO A 788 -7.91 8.28 4.35
C PRO A 788 -8.72 8.71 5.56
N LEU A 789 -8.25 8.34 6.76
CA LEU A 789 -8.92 8.56 8.04
C LEU A 789 -7.98 9.24 9.03
N ALA A 790 -8.55 10.00 9.95
CA ALA A 790 -7.84 10.55 11.09
C ALA A 790 -8.65 10.34 12.36
N VAL A 791 -7.98 9.95 13.43
CA VAL A 791 -8.58 9.77 14.76
C VAL A 791 -7.75 10.51 15.79
N PHE A 792 -8.40 11.32 16.62
CA PHE A 792 -7.81 11.90 17.83
C PHE A 792 -8.62 11.45 19.04
N ARG A 793 -7.94 10.97 20.09
CA ARG A 793 -8.55 10.47 21.31
C ARG A 793 -7.77 10.91 22.54
N GLU A 794 -8.40 10.92 23.71
CA GLU A 794 -7.71 11.17 24.97
C GLU A 794 -6.71 10.04 25.30
N LYS A 795 -5.49 10.41 25.76
CA LYS A 795 -4.31 9.53 25.81
C LYS A 795 -4.37 8.41 26.85
N ASP A 796 -5.26 8.54 27.83
CA ASP A 796 -5.53 7.53 28.86
C ASP A 796 -7.03 7.58 29.24
N GLY A 797 -7.87 7.99 28.28
CA GLY A 797 -9.29 8.25 28.53
C GLY A 797 -10.08 6.98 28.81
N ASP A 798 -10.92 7.03 29.86
CA ASP A 798 -11.95 6.04 30.15
C ASP A 798 -13.13 6.16 29.15
N ASP A 799 -14.25 5.49 29.42
CA ASP A 799 -15.46 5.46 28.59
C ASP A 799 -16.12 6.86 28.37
N ASP A 800 -15.55 7.94 28.90
CA ASP A 800 -16.05 9.32 28.78
C ASP A 800 -15.08 10.34 28.12
N GLY A 801 -13.94 9.89 27.57
CA GLY A 801 -12.93 10.80 26.99
C GLY A 801 -13.31 11.52 25.69
N PHE A 802 -12.44 12.42 25.22
CA PHE A 802 -12.55 13.05 23.89
C PHE A 802 -12.30 12.04 22.76
N PHE A 803 -13.11 12.10 21.70
CA PHE A 803 -12.87 11.33 20.49
C PHE A 803 -13.34 12.06 19.23
N LEU A 804 -12.45 12.21 18.26
CA LEU A 804 -12.73 12.66 16.90
C LEU A 804 -12.37 11.51 15.95
N ALA A 805 -13.25 11.22 14.99
CA ALA A 805 -12.87 10.48 13.79
C ALA A 805 -13.35 11.24 12.55
N ALA A 806 -12.46 11.45 11.58
CA ALA A 806 -12.73 12.21 10.36
C ALA A 806 -12.23 11.46 9.12
N LYS A 807 -12.88 11.65 7.96
CA LYS A 807 -12.56 10.94 6.72
C LYS A 807 -12.42 11.82 5.48
N GLY A 808 -11.53 11.40 4.58
CA GLY A 808 -11.51 11.79 3.16
C GLY A 808 -12.22 10.76 2.28
N GLY A 809 -11.78 10.58 1.03
CA GLY A 809 -12.29 9.53 0.14
C GLY A 809 -13.23 9.99 -0.98
N SER A 810 -13.97 9.04 -1.55
CA SER A 810 -14.81 9.28 -2.75
C SER A 810 -16.12 8.49 -2.75
N ALA A 811 -17.18 9.12 -3.24
CA ALA A 811 -18.48 8.46 -3.48
C ALA A 811 -18.42 7.41 -4.62
N SER A 812 -17.35 7.38 -5.40
CA SER A 812 -17.12 6.40 -6.47
C SER A 812 -16.74 5.01 -5.97
N ASP A 813 -16.37 4.89 -4.70
CA ASP A 813 -15.78 3.68 -4.16
C ASP A 813 -16.86 2.64 -3.86
N ASN A 814 -16.46 1.37 -3.68
CA ASN A 814 -17.42 0.32 -3.40
C ASN A 814 -18.16 0.66 -2.09
N HIS A 815 -19.50 0.67 -2.13
CA HIS A 815 -20.35 1.16 -1.04
C HIS A 815 -20.19 2.65 -0.66
N GLY A 816 -19.54 3.46 -1.50
CA GLY A 816 -19.27 4.87 -1.22
C GLY A 816 -20.50 5.76 -1.07
N ASN A 817 -20.33 6.79 -0.22
CA ASN A 817 -21.27 7.88 0.06
C ASN A 817 -20.62 9.25 -0.27
N MET A 818 -21.44 10.30 -0.35
CA MET A 818 -20.98 11.69 -0.56
C MET A 818 -20.61 12.36 0.77
N ASP A 819 -19.67 11.76 1.50
CA ASP A 819 -19.32 12.07 2.89
C ASP A 819 -17.86 12.53 3.06
N ALA A 820 -17.20 12.90 1.96
CA ALA A 820 -15.81 13.39 2.00
C ALA A 820 -15.69 14.64 2.91
N GLY A 821 -14.74 14.63 3.84
CA GLY A 821 -14.55 15.68 4.83
C GLY A 821 -15.53 15.65 6.01
N SER A 822 -16.31 14.58 6.15
CA SER A 822 -17.17 14.33 7.31
C SER A 822 -16.38 13.84 8.52
N PHE A 823 -17.01 13.94 9.69
CA PHE A 823 -16.45 13.53 10.97
C PHE A 823 -17.55 13.20 11.97
N ILE A 824 -17.20 12.42 12.98
CA ILE A 824 -17.94 12.28 14.24
C ILE A 824 -17.12 12.87 15.39
N LEU A 825 -17.82 13.29 16.45
CA LEU A 825 -17.22 13.80 17.67
C LEU A 825 -17.97 13.23 18.86
N GLU A 826 -17.22 12.66 19.78
CA GLU A 826 -17.68 12.23 21.09
C GLU A 826 -16.92 12.95 22.19
N LEU A 827 -17.63 13.26 23.26
CA LEU A 827 -17.08 13.89 24.44
C LEU A 827 -17.99 13.59 25.63
N ASP A 828 -17.38 13.27 26.77
CA ASP A 828 -18.09 12.88 27.98
C ASP A 828 -18.99 11.64 27.76
N GLY A 829 -18.54 10.68 26.94
CA GLY A 829 -19.26 9.44 26.61
C GLY A 829 -20.49 9.62 25.70
N LEU A 830 -20.66 10.82 25.15
CA LEU A 830 -21.81 11.21 24.32
C LEU A 830 -21.38 11.45 22.87
N ARG A 831 -22.06 10.84 21.90
CA ARG A 831 -21.85 11.09 20.46
C ARG A 831 -22.61 12.33 20.00
N TRP A 832 -21.93 13.47 19.96
CA TRP A 832 -22.52 14.78 19.62
C TRP A 832 -22.73 14.98 18.12
N VAL A 833 -21.80 14.47 17.31
CA VAL A 833 -21.88 14.52 15.84
C VAL A 833 -22.08 13.11 15.33
N VAL A 834 -23.14 12.90 14.56
CA VAL A 834 -23.59 11.57 14.12
C VAL A 834 -23.46 11.41 12.61
N ASP A 835 -23.27 10.17 12.16
CA ASP A 835 -23.42 9.80 10.75
C ASP A 835 -24.64 8.88 10.57
N PRO A 836 -25.51 9.09 9.55
CA PRO A 836 -26.69 8.26 9.34
C PRO A 836 -26.39 6.77 9.08
N GLY A 837 -25.20 6.44 8.59
CA GLY A 837 -24.74 5.07 8.30
C GLY A 837 -25.59 4.38 7.24
N ASN A 838 -25.78 3.06 7.39
CA ASN A 838 -26.51 2.27 6.41
C ASN A 838 -28.03 2.24 6.57
N GLN A 839 -28.68 1.73 5.53
CA GLN A 839 -30.12 1.47 5.47
C GLN A 839 -30.42 0.11 4.79
N ASN A 840 -31.56 -0.50 5.13
CA ASN A 840 -31.98 -1.78 4.56
C ASN A 840 -32.15 -1.72 3.03
N TYR A 841 -31.30 -2.46 2.30
CA TYR A 841 -31.33 -2.48 0.83
C TYR A 841 -32.62 -3.05 0.26
N HIS A 842 -33.20 -4.10 0.86
CA HIS A 842 -34.40 -4.72 0.30
C HIS A 842 -35.58 -3.74 0.28
N GLY A 843 -35.76 -2.98 1.36
CA GLY A 843 -36.77 -1.92 1.44
C GLY A 843 -36.54 -0.83 0.39
N LEU A 844 -35.29 -0.39 0.20
CA LEU A 844 -34.94 0.60 -0.82
C LEU A 844 -35.14 0.07 -2.25
N GLU A 845 -34.72 -1.16 -2.54
CA GLU A 845 -34.90 -1.83 -3.84
C GLU A 845 -36.40 -1.95 -4.20
N GLN A 846 -37.29 -2.11 -3.23
CA GLN A 846 -38.74 -2.13 -3.47
C GLN A 846 -39.30 -0.76 -3.88
N VAL A 847 -38.64 0.34 -3.50
CA VAL A 847 -39.15 1.72 -3.72
C VAL A 847 -38.46 2.40 -4.89
N ILE A 848 -37.12 2.33 -4.97
CA ILE A 848 -36.31 3.00 -6.00
C ILE A 848 -35.66 2.02 -6.99
N GLY A 849 -35.87 0.71 -6.83
CA GLY A 849 -35.37 -0.30 -7.76
C GLY A 849 -33.84 -0.31 -7.86
N ASN A 850 -33.34 -0.48 -9.09
CA ASN A 850 -31.90 -0.50 -9.37
C ASN A 850 -31.22 0.88 -9.25
N GLU A 851 -31.97 1.98 -9.08
CA GLU A 851 -31.38 3.31 -8.88
C GLU A 851 -30.54 3.39 -7.61
N LEU A 852 -30.79 2.53 -6.61
CA LEU A 852 -29.92 2.39 -5.45
C LEU A 852 -28.47 2.11 -5.85
N TRP A 853 -28.25 1.35 -6.92
CA TRP A 853 -26.93 0.93 -7.39
C TRP A 853 -26.39 1.82 -8.54
N ASN A 854 -27.15 2.84 -8.95
CA ASN A 854 -26.73 3.80 -9.97
C ASN A 854 -25.82 4.87 -9.34
N THR A 855 -24.54 4.86 -9.72
CA THR A 855 -23.52 5.80 -9.22
C THR A 855 -23.33 7.03 -10.13
N SER A 856 -24.20 7.26 -11.10
CA SER A 856 -24.13 8.45 -11.95
C SER A 856 -24.35 9.73 -11.13
N GLN A 857 -23.73 10.86 -11.51
CA GLN A 857 -23.80 12.13 -10.75
C GLN A 857 -25.23 12.60 -10.41
N GLY A 858 -26.18 12.39 -11.32
CA GLY A 858 -27.59 12.78 -11.15
C GLY A 858 -28.50 11.66 -10.65
N SER A 859 -27.95 10.59 -10.08
CA SER A 859 -28.72 9.45 -9.58
C SER A 859 -29.62 9.82 -8.40
N VAL A 860 -30.80 9.20 -8.33
CA VAL A 860 -31.71 9.31 -7.17
C VAL A 860 -31.07 8.75 -5.90
N ARG A 861 -30.08 7.86 -6.01
CA ARG A 861 -29.28 7.36 -4.87
C ARG A 861 -28.80 8.50 -3.96
N TRP A 862 -28.35 9.61 -4.55
CA TRP A 862 -27.77 10.75 -3.83
C TRP A 862 -28.79 11.65 -3.13
N THR A 863 -30.08 11.36 -3.27
CA THR A 863 -31.14 12.04 -2.51
C THR A 863 -31.38 11.44 -1.13
N LEU A 864 -30.90 10.21 -0.89
CA LEU A 864 -31.03 9.53 0.40
C LEU A 864 -30.14 10.19 1.45
N LEU A 865 -30.65 10.38 2.67
CA LEU A 865 -29.86 10.90 3.80
C LEU A 865 -28.62 10.05 4.09
N THR A 866 -28.68 8.74 3.85
CA THR A 866 -27.55 7.83 4.10
C THR A 866 -26.48 7.86 3.01
N LYS A 867 -26.72 8.55 1.87
CA LYS A 867 -25.87 8.48 0.67
C LYS A 867 -25.39 9.83 0.15
N GLY A 868 -26.24 10.85 0.20
CA GLY A 868 -25.95 12.18 -0.33
C GLY A 868 -25.26 13.09 0.68
N SER A 869 -24.53 14.10 0.19
CA SER A 869 -23.80 15.06 1.05
C SER A 869 -24.69 15.86 1.99
N HIS A 870 -26.00 15.89 1.73
CA HIS A 870 -27.00 16.51 2.58
C HIS A 870 -27.15 15.82 3.94
N GLY A 871 -26.79 14.55 4.07
CA GLY A 871 -26.89 13.79 5.32
C GLY A 871 -25.59 13.67 6.12
N HIS A 872 -24.50 14.37 5.75
CA HIS A 872 -23.19 14.22 6.38
C HIS A 872 -22.60 15.56 6.86
N SER A 873 -21.74 15.54 7.88
CA SER A 873 -21.11 16.74 8.47
C SER A 873 -19.97 17.31 7.60
N THR A 874 -20.28 17.81 6.41
CA THR A 874 -19.31 18.26 5.38
C THR A 874 -19.52 19.74 4.95
N LEU A 875 -18.92 20.16 3.83
CA LEU A 875 -19.19 21.41 3.13
C LEU A 875 -20.08 21.19 1.90
N GLN A 876 -20.90 22.18 1.59
CA GLN A 876 -21.56 22.30 0.28
C GLN A 876 -21.35 23.70 -0.32
N VAL A 877 -21.36 23.76 -1.66
CA VAL A 877 -21.29 25.02 -2.41
C VAL A 877 -22.51 25.08 -3.30
N ASN A 878 -23.21 26.22 -3.30
CA ASN A 878 -24.48 26.42 -4.02
C ASN A 878 -25.62 25.45 -3.65
N GLY A 879 -25.49 24.68 -2.57
CA GLY A 879 -26.42 23.59 -2.22
C GLY A 879 -26.35 22.40 -3.18
N GLU A 880 -25.28 22.28 -3.97
CA GLU A 880 -25.09 21.18 -4.91
C GLU A 880 -24.43 19.97 -4.22
N PRO A 881 -24.81 18.74 -4.62
CA PRO A 881 -24.17 17.53 -4.10
C PRO A 881 -22.71 17.46 -4.50
N HIS A 882 -21.91 16.74 -3.70
CA HIS A 882 -20.52 16.43 -4.05
C HIS A 882 -20.39 15.79 -5.43
N ARG A 883 -19.25 16.00 -6.09
CA ARG A 883 -18.95 15.27 -7.33
C ARG A 883 -18.64 13.82 -7.05
N VAL A 884 -19.36 12.89 -7.70
CA VAL A 884 -19.20 11.44 -7.45
C VAL A 884 -17.77 10.96 -7.72
N LYS A 885 -17.14 11.49 -8.77
CA LYS A 885 -15.77 11.12 -9.16
C LYS A 885 -14.69 11.93 -8.45
N GLY A 886 -15.06 12.88 -7.59
CA GLY A 886 -14.11 13.70 -6.88
C GLY A 886 -13.56 12.95 -5.66
N ARG A 887 -12.24 12.90 -5.50
CA ARG A 887 -11.61 12.28 -4.35
C ARG A 887 -11.04 13.32 -3.38
N SER A 888 -11.34 13.14 -2.10
CA SER A 888 -10.65 13.79 -1.00
C SER A 888 -9.45 12.96 -0.55
N ARG A 889 -8.27 13.57 -0.51
CA ARG A 889 -7.02 12.93 -0.09
C ARG A 889 -6.47 13.59 1.17
N LEU A 890 -5.66 12.85 1.92
CA LEU A 890 -4.84 13.40 2.99
C LEU A 890 -3.76 14.29 2.39
N LEU A 891 -3.67 15.55 2.84
CA LEU A 891 -2.65 16.51 2.41
C LEU A 891 -1.46 16.57 3.37
N GLY A 892 -1.69 16.29 4.65
CA GLY A 892 -0.67 16.34 5.69
C GLY A 892 -1.28 16.33 7.09
N PHE A 893 -0.43 16.23 8.10
CA PHE A 893 -0.80 16.23 9.51
C PHE A 893 0.40 16.60 10.38
N ASP A 894 0.12 17.02 11.61
CA ASP A 894 1.07 17.06 12.72
C ASP A 894 0.41 16.36 13.92
N LEU A 895 0.82 15.13 14.23
CA LEU A 895 0.23 14.35 15.33
C LEU A 895 0.94 14.55 16.67
N ARG A 896 2.13 15.16 16.67
CA ARG A 896 2.99 15.29 17.85
C ARG A 896 3.07 16.71 18.38
N GLY A 897 2.56 17.68 17.63
CA GLY A 897 2.44 19.06 18.05
C GLY A 897 1.54 19.22 19.29
N PRO A 898 1.62 20.38 19.97
CA PRO A 898 0.81 20.68 21.15
C PRO A 898 -0.70 20.74 20.86
N ALA A 899 -1.07 20.85 19.58
CA ALA A 899 -2.43 20.72 19.09
C ALA A 899 -2.42 19.84 17.84
N PRO A 900 -2.57 18.50 17.98
CA PRO A 900 -2.53 17.59 16.85
C PRO A 900 -3.51 18.02 15.75
N GLU A 901 -3.06 18.04 14.50
CA GLU A 901 -3.87 18.47 13.36
C GLU A 901 -3.72 17.59 12.12
N VAL A 902 -4.76 17.59 11.28
CA VAL A 902 -4.83 16.85 10.02
C VAL A 902 -5.52 17.68 8.94
N HIS A 903 -5.12 17.50 7.67
CA HIS A 903 -5.63 18.24 6.53
C HIS A 903 -6.09 17.29 5.40
N PHE A 904 -7.32 17.49 4.91
CA PHE A 904 -7.89 16.80 3.76
C PHE A 904 -8.16 17.81 2.62
N THR A 905 -7.86 17.43 1.37
CA THR A 905 -8.32 18.21 0.20
C THR A 905 -9.78 17.92 -0.10
N LEU A 906 -10.52 18.93 -0.56
CA LEU A 906 -11.88 18.83 -1.09
C LEU A 906 -11.96 19.39 -2.53
N ASP A 907 -10.81 19.58 -3.18
CA ASP A 907 -10.68 20.24 -4.50
C ASP A 907 -11.57 19.55 -5.55
N GLU A 908 -11.39 18.24 -5.73
CA GLU A 908 -12.10 17.48 -6.75
C GLU A 908 -13.59 17.32 -6.43
N VAL A 909 -13.90 17.23 -5.13
CA VAL A 909 -15.23 17.00 -4.56
C VAL A 909 -16.14 18.23 -4.76
N LEU A 910 -15.58 19.43 -4.56
CA LEU A 910 -16.28 20.72 -4.63
C LEU A 910 -16.02 21.50 -5.93
N ALA A 911 -15.28 20.91 -6.88
CA ALA A 911 -15.20 21.41 -8.24
C ALA A 911 -16.59 21.44 -8.90
N PRO A 912 -16.86 22.35 -9.87
CA PRO A 912 -15.97 23.40 -10.35
C PRO A 912 -16.02 24.70 -9.52
N HIS A 913 -16.77 24.73 -8.41
CA HIS A 913 -17.05 25.96 -7.68
C HIS A 913 -15.87 26.46 -6.85
N LEU A 914 -15.07 25.55 -6.29
CA LEU A 914 -13.81 25.87 -5.64
C LEU A 914 -12.65 25.34 -6.48
N ARG A 915 -11.59 26.16 -6.63
CA ARG A 915 -10.37 25.77 -7.34
C ARG A 915 -9.43 24.97 -6.44
N GLN A 916 -9.39 25.36 -5.17
CA GLN A 916 -8.71 24.65 -4.09
C GLN A 916 -9.61 24.74 -2.85
N ALA A 917 -9.69 23.67 -2.09
CA ALA A 917 -10.43 23.55 -0.85
C ALA A 917 -9.71 22.57 0.09
N THR A 918 -9.43 23.00 1.31
CA THR A 918 -8.80 22.17 2.34
C THR A 918 -9.62 22.26 3.61
N ARG A 919 -10.01 21.10 4.15
CA ARG A 919 -10.62 20.97 5.46
C ARG A 919 -9.58 20.43 6.43
N SER A 920 -9.51 21.00 7.62
CA SER A 920 -8.59 20.57 8.66
C SER A 920 -9.26 20.45 10.02
N PHE A 921 -8.78 19.49 10.79
CA PHE A 921 -9.24 19.21 12.15
C PHE A 921 -8.04 19.32 13.09
N SER A 922 -8.19 20.04 14.18
CA SER A 922 -7.11 20.26 15.15
C SER A 922 -7.63 20.12 16.58
N ARG A 923 -7.06 19.19 17.36
CA ARG A 923 -7.42 19.00 18.77
C ARG A 923 -6.63 20.01 19.60
N LEU A 924 -7.29 21.06 20.09
CA LEU A 924 -6.65 22.11 20.90
C LEU A 924 -6.50 21.69 22.38
N SER A 925 -7.41 20.84 22.84
CA SER A 925 -7.39 20.17 24.16
C SER A 925 -8.33 18.97 24.12
N ASP A 926 -8.38 18.16 25.18
CA ASP A 926 -9.33 17.04 25.32
C ASP A 926 -10.78 17.50 25.54
N ARG A 927 -11.11 18.77 25.26
CA ARG A 927 -12.49 19.27 25.23
C ARG A 927 -12.77 20.22 24.08
N GLU A 928 -11.79 20.49 23.20
CA GLU A 928 -11.92 21.52 22.18
C GLU A 928 -11.31 21.07 20.84
N LEU A 929 -12.18 21.05 19.83
CA LEU A 929 -11.86 20.76 18.43
C LEU A 929 -11.97 22.03 17.61
N LEU A 930 -10.98 22.28 16.77
CA LEU A 930 -11.03 23.32 15.74
C LEU A 930 -11.22 22.69 14.36
N VAL A 931 -12.29 23.06 13.67
CA VAL A 931 -12.52 22.72 12.25
C VAL A 931 -12.24 23.95 11.41
N ARG A 932 -11.28 23.86 10.49
CA ARG A 932 -10.88 24.97 9.62
C ARG A 932 -10.97 24.56 8.15
N ASP A 933 -11.73 25.32 7.39
CA ASP A 933 -11.92 25.19 5.96
C ASP A 933 -11.29 26.39 5.24
N ARG A 934 -10.33 26.14 4.34
CA ARG A 934 -9.69 27.15 3.48
C ARG A 934 -9.99 26.86 2.02
N PHE A 935 -10.31 27.88 1.25
CA PHE A 935 -10.63 27.67 -0.15
C PHE A 935 -10.32 28.87 -1.05
N SER A 936 -10.14 28.59 -2.33
CA SER A 936 -10.09 29.59 -3.40
C SER A 936 -11.30 29.43 -4.33
N PHE A 937 -11.99 30.54 -4.55
CA PHE A 937 -13.24 30.57 -5.29
C PHE A 937 -13.04 30.55 -6.81
N SER A 938 -13.91 29.84 -7.51
CA SER A 938 -14.13 30.05 -8.93
C SER A 938 -15.25 31.10 -9.15
N ALA A 939 -15.51 31.44 -10.42
CA ALA A 939 -16.59 32.38 -10.76
C ALA A 939 -18.00 31.77 -10.56
N THR A 940 -18.12 30.46 -10.36
CA THR A 940 -19.41 29.77 -10.22
C THR A 940 -19.83 29.56 -8.77
N ALA A 941 -19.04 29.99 -7.79
CA ALA A 941 -19.41 29.93 -6.38
C ALA A 941 -20.30 31.13 -6.01
N GLU A 942 -21.49 30.87 -5.47
CA GLU A 942 -22.45 31.89 -5.04
C GLU A 942 -22.72 31.83 -3.53
N SER A 943 -22.75 30.63 -2.96
CA SER A 943 -22.97 30.41 -1.53
C SER A 943 -22.18 29.21 -1.00
N LEU A 944 -21.91 29.20 0.30
CA LEU A 944 -21.26 28.11 1.00
C LEU A 944 -22.10 27.72 2.22
N GLN A 945 -22.14 26.42 2.48
CA GLN A 945 -22.81 25.84 3.63
C GLN A 945 -21.79 25.00 4.40
N TRP A 946 -21.60 25.35 5.67
CA TRP A 946 -20.93 24.49 6.63
C TRP A 946 -22.00 23.76 7.43
N GLN A 947 -21.96 22.43 7.48
CA GLN A 947 -23.03 21.65 8.10
C GLN A 947 -22.53 20.59 9.07
N LEU A 948 -23.38 20.28 10.05
CA LEU A 948 -23.13 19.29 11.10
C LEU A 948 -24.43 18.53 11.42
N MET A 949 -24.33 17.21 11.53
CA MET A 949 -25.45 16.33 11.85
C MET A 949 -25.43 15.98 13.35
N THR A 950 -26.57 16.09 14.03
CA THR A 950 -26.69 15.81 15.47
C THR A 950 -28.08 15.31 15.85
N THR A 951 -28.20 14.58 16.95
CA THR A 951 -29.49 14.24 17.59
C THR A 951 -29.77 15.11 18.81
N ALA A 952 -28.80 15.91 19.25
CA ALA A 952 -28.92 16.77 20.42
C ALA A 952 -30.00 17.86 20.24
N GLU A 953 -30.47 18.41 21.35
CA GLU A 953 -31.28 19.62 21.32
C GLU A 953 -30.39 20.83 21.03
N VAL A 954 -30.89 21.79 20.25
CA VAL A 954 -30.09 22.88 19.70
C VAL A 954 -30.67 24.22 20.15
N GLU A 955 -29.85 25.05 20.77
CA GLU A 955 -30.18 26.43 21.11
C GLU A 955 -29.22 27.38 20.38
N VAL A 956 -29.76 28.45 19.79
CA VAL A 956 -28.96 29.47 19.10
C VAL A 956 -28.73 30.63 20.08
N GLU A 957 -27.46 30.90 20.38
CA GLU A 957 -27.00 31.98 21.27
C GLU A 957 -26.28 33.08 20.46
N GLU A 958 -25.97 34.22 21.09
CA GLU A 958 -25.26 35.34 20.43
C GLU A 958 -23.83 34.95 20.00
N GLU A 959 -23.16 34.10 20.78
CA GLU A 959 -21.78 33.66 20.54
C GLU A 959 -21.67 32.39 19.68
N GLY A 960 -22.77 31.67 19.41
CA GLY A 960 -22.72 30.39 18.69
C GLY A 960 -23.98 29.52 18.83
N LEU A 961 -23.84 28.21 18.65
CA LEU A 961 -24.89 27.22 18.92
C LEU A 961 -24.52 26.35 20.12
N VAL A 962 -25.49 26.09 20.99
CA VAL A 962 -25.35 25.14 22.11
C VAL A 962 -26.12 23.88 21.81
N LEU A 963 -25.42 22.75 21.82
CA LEU A 963 -26.01 21.42 21.79
C LEU A 963 -26.18 20.92 23.22
N LYS A 964 -27.36 20.36 23.52
CA LYS A 964 -27.70 19.80 24.84
C LYS A 964 -28.10 18.34 24.71
N MET A 965 -27.44 17.49 25.48
CA MET A 965 -27.72 16.05 25.52
C MET A 965 -27.39 15.50 26.90
N GLU A 966 -28.32 14.75 27.50
CA GLU A 966 -28.17 14.13 28.83
C GLU A 966 -27.64 15.08 29.94
N GLY A 967 -28.03 16.36 29.89
CA GLY A 967 -27.62 17.36 30.87
C GLY A 967 -26.21 17.93 30.68
N LYS A 968 -25.49 17.51 29.63
CA LYS A 968 -24.20 18.08 29.20
C LYS A 968 -24.42 19.07 28.06
N GLU A 969 -23.45 19.95 27.84
CA GLU A 969 -23.50 20.99 26.80
C GLU A 969 -22.24 21.03 25.93
N LEU A 970 -22.42 21.21 24.62
CA LEU A 970 -21.36 21.43 23.65
C LEU A 970 -21.61 22.74 22.90
N LEU A 971 -20.63 23.64 22.90
CA LEU A 971 -20.70 24.93 22.24
C LEU A 971 -20.01 24.88 20.86
N ILE A 972 -20.70 25.33 19.82
CA ILE A 972 -20.19 25.48 18.45
C ILE A 972 -20.09 26.98 18.14
N THR A 973 -18.86 27.47 17.98
CA THR A 973 -18.53 28.90 17.80
C THR A 973 -17.83 29.14 16.47
N PRO A 974 -18.47 29.83 15.50
CA PRO A 974 -17.80 30.32 14.30
C PRO A 974 -16.81 31.46 14.64
N LEU A 975 -15.51 31.22 14.48
CA LEU A 975 -14.43 32.16 14.81
C LEU A 975 -14.07 33.07 13.61
N LEU A 976 -15.04 33.82 13.11
CA LEU A 976 -14.88 34.64 11.91
C LEU A 976 -15.73 35.92 11.96
N ALA A 977 -15.22 36.99 11.35
CA ALA A 977 -15.88 38.30 11.32
C ALA A 977 -16.90 38.48 10.17
N LEU A 978 -17.17 37.42 9.40
CA LEU A 978 -18.10 37.46 8.27
C LEU A 978 -19.56 37.29 8.72
N PRO A 979 -20.53 37.95 8.06
CA PRO A 979 -21.93 37.66 8.26
C PRO A 979 -22.28 36.23 7.87
N PHE A 980 -23.11 35.57 8.66
CA PHE A 980 -23.67 34.24 8.37
C PHE A 980 -25.10 34.11 8.88
N ARG A 981 -25.85 33.14 8.34
CA ARG A 981 -27.18 32.75 8.84
C ARG A 981 -27.10 31.33 9.39
N VAL A 982 -27.65 31.13 10.58
CA VAL A 982 -27.83 29.80 11.19
C VAL A 982 -29.19 29.22 10.76
N GLU A 983 -29.20 27.93 10.44
CA GLU A 983 -30.41 27.15 10.19
C GLU A 983 -30.31 25.79 10.90
N VAL A 984 -31.40 25.38 11.54
CA VAL A 984 -31.53 24.07 12.19
C VAL A 984 -32.70 23.35 11.53
N GLU A 985 -32.39 22.31 10.77
CA GLU A 985 -33.37 21.53 10.02
C GLU A 985 -33.65 20.20 10.72
N ALA A 986 -34.92 19.94 11.02
CA ALA A 986 -35.34 18.64 11.53
C ALA A 986 -35.36 17.61 10.39
N LEU A 987 -34.66 16.50 10.59
CA LEU A 987 -34.60 15.37 9.66
C LEU A 987 -35.24 14.10 10.25
N SER A 988 -35.99 14.25 11.35
CA SER A 988 -36.84 13.22 11.95
C SER A 988 -38.23 13.85 12.20
N PRO A 989 -39.29 13.39 11.51
CA PRO A 989 -39.27 12.36 10.47
C PRO A 989 -38.44 12.79 9.23
N PRO A 990 -37.88 11.83 8.47
CA PRO A 990 -37.00 12.14 7.35
C PRO A 990 -37.75 12.74 6.14
N PRO A 991 -37.06 13.51 5.28
CA PRO A 991 -37.70 14.18 4.14
C PRO A 991 -38.34 13.21 3.14
N LEU A 992 -37.72 12.05 2.92
CA LEU A 992 -38.28 10.98 2.09
C LEU A 992 -38.92 9.93 2.99
N SER A 993 -40.15 9.51 2.66
CA SER A 993 -40.89 8.51 3.46
C SER A 993 -40.21 7.14 3.54
N TYR A 994 -39.24 6.90 2.68
CA TYR A 994 -38.46 5.67 2.60
C TYR A 994 -37.01 5.86 3.04
N ASP A 995 -36.62 7.03 3.56
CA ASP A 995 -35.33 7.18 4.24
C ASP A 995 -35.40 6.52 5.63
N LYS A 996 -34.23 6.13 6.15
CA LYS A 996 -34.06 5.72 7.55
C LYS A 996 -34.42 6.88 8.47
N ASP A 997 -35.37 6.65 9.38
CA ASP A 997 -35.66 7.58 10.46
C ASP A 997 -34.69 7.36 11.63
N ILE A 998 -33.96 8.41 11.99
CA ILE A 998 -33.08 8.44 13.16
C ILE A 998 -33.72 9.40 14.15
N PRO A 999 -34.26 8.91 15.29
CA PRO A 999 -35.01 9.75 16.22
C PRO A 999 -34.26 11.02 16.62
N GLY A 1000 -34.91 12.17 16.43
CA GLY A 1000 -34.37 13.46 16.83
C GLY A 1000 -33.22 13.99 15.96
N LEU A 1001 -32.91 13.35 14.82
CA LEU A 1001 -31.88 13.80 13.89
C LEU A 1001 -32.18 15.21 13.37
N LYS A 1002 -31.17 16.06 13.42
CA LYS A 1002 -31.17 17.45 12.97
C LYS A 1002 -29.91 17.72 12.16
N ARG A 1003 -30.01 18.65 11.21
CA ARG A 1003 -28.86 19.23 10.51
C ARG A 1003 -28.72 20.69 10.88
N LEU A 1004 -27.55 21.06 11.39
CA LEU A 1004 -27.14 22.44 11.61
C LEU A 1004 -26.47 22.94 10.33
N VAL A 1005 -26.83 24.13 9.88
CA VAL A 1005 -26.21 24.75 8.70
C VAL A 1005 -25.84 26.20 8.98
N LEU A 1006 -24.58 26.54 8.75
CA LEU A 1006 -24.09 27.91 8.67
C LEU A 1006 -24.02 28.32 7.20
N HIS A 1007 -24.85 29.28 6.81
CA HIS A 1007 -24.93 29.80 5.45
C HIS A 1007 -24.08 31.05 5.29
N PHE A 1008 -23.22 31.03 4.27
CA PHE A 1008 -22.37 32.15 3.86
C PHE A 1008 -22.64 32.52 2.42
N ARG A 1009 -22.63 33.83 2.10
CA ARG A 1009 -22.69 34.28 0.70
C ARG A 1009 -21.28 34.51 0.20
N ARG A 1010 -21.00 34.10 -1.05
CA ARG A 1010 -19.71 34.35 -1.70
C ARG A 1010 -19.30 35.82 -1.63
N ALA A 1011 -20.27 36.73 -1.81
CA ALA A 1011 -20.04 38.17 -1.87
C ALA A 1011 -19.52 38.76 -0.55
N ASP A 1012 -19.71 38.07 0.58
CA ASP A 1012 -19.25 38.54 1.88
C ASP A 1012 -17.74 38.25 2.12
N PHE A 1013 -17.13 37.33 1.35
CA PHE A 1013 -15.70 37.01 1.44
C PHE A 1013 -14.82 38.02 0.65
N PRO A 1014 -13.79 38.62 1.27
CA PRO A 1014 -12.90 39.55 0.60
C PRO A 1014 -11.93 38.83 -0.36
N GLY A 1015 -11.90 39.23 -1.63
CA GLY A 1015 -10.96 38.68 -2.61
C GLY A 1015 -11.39 37.34 -3.19
N SER A 1016 -10.41 36.56 -3.68
CA SER A 1016 -10.62 35.25 -4.33
C SER A 1016 -10.44 34.05 -3.40
N GLU A 1017 -10.02 34.29 -2.15
CA GLU A 1017 -9.80 33.27 -1.13
C GLU A 1017 -10.78 33.46 0.01
N GLY A 1018 -11.01 32.41 0.79
CA GLY A 1018 -11.83 32.47 1.99
C GLY A 1018 -11.45 31.40 3.00
N GLU A 1019 -11.84 31.66 4.24
CA GLU A 1019 -11.61 30.77 5.38
C GLU A 1019 -12.86 30.75 6.26
N ILE A 1020 -13.26 29.55 6.71
CA ILE A 1020 -14.25 29.34 7.76
C ILE A 1020 -13.56 28.57 8.89
N VAL A 1021 -13.64 29.09 10.10
CA VAL A 1021 -13.08 28.45 11.30
C VAL A 1021 -14.19 28.27 12.32
N VAL A 1022 -14.39 27.05 12.80
CA VAL A 1022 -15.40 26.72 13.81
C VAL A 1022 -14.71 26.00 14.98
N SER A 1023 -14.86 26.55 16.19
CA SER A 1023 -14.48 25.85 17.43
C SER A 1023 -15.68 25.08 17.96
N ILE A 1024 -15.47 23.82 18.36
CA ILE A 1024 -16.45 22.94 18.97
C ILE A 1024 -15.90 22.54 20.35
N LYS A 1025 -16.56 22.97 21.42
CA LYS A 1025 -16.03 22.92 22.78
C LYS A 1025 -17.04 22.40 23.80
N GLY A 1026 -16.65 21.44 24.63
CA GLY A 1026 -17.47 21.00 25.77
C GLY A 1026 -17.53 22.06 26.87
N ARG A 1027 -18.73 22.42 27.34
CA ARG A 1027 -18.91 23.20 28.57
C ARG A 1027 -18.87 22.23 29.76
N GLY A 1028 -18.01 22.52 30.72
CA GLY A 1028 -17.89 21.80 31.99
C GLY A 1028 -18.46 22.62 33.12
#